data_AF-A0A966ALI5-F1
#
_entry.id   AF-A0A966ALI5-F1
#
_cell.length_a   1.000
_cell.length_b   1.000
_cell.length_c   1.000
_cell.angle_alpha   90.00
_cell.angle_beta   90.00
_cell.angle_gamma   90.00
#
_symmetry.space_group_name_H-M   'P 1'
#
loop_
_entity.id
_entity.type
_entity.pdbx_description
1 polymer ?
#
loop_
_entity_poly.entity_id
_entity_poly.type
_entity_poly.pdbx_seq_one_letter_code
_entity_poly.pdbx_strand_id
1 'polypeptide(L)'
;MMPDSRTPLISVIVPTLNEADNIDPLLTRLSDVLRASGDSFEILIADGGSTDATRAKTEQWMERTPVRFVAADSGHGISGDVLVAAAQASGEVVVVMDADLSHPPEKVPELVRPVLEGTHDMVVGGRYIPGGETPDWPWTRRIMSRGAGSLAWPFVSVSDPTSGFFAVRRQPLLDVDPKAEGFKIALEVMLGRHPDLRITEVPISFRDRTHGQSKMSLGQVSAYLRRLAALLGGLVSTSTVTQFALVGLLGMVVDLGGFQLLRNAGVNLSGAHITSFFLATVVNYVLNSRWVFRASSGEGIAIGGYVRFLSVCLMALFLRGGVLAILSQGVGMSEQSALIAAIVTAALVNYLGFAFFVFPNRDQQNIKIRWSIAVVGIVGYTLLLRFVYLGLPDLLPEEPYYWNYAQHPSLGYLDHPPMVAWLITAGTSVFGDTEFGVRAGSFLCWFITAAFSFGFARNLYDKESALRSVMLVGICPAFFAFGFFALPDASLVASWAGALFFLERALLAQRRWAWWGLGICIGVGMLSKYTIALLGLATLIYLFIDRKSLTWLRRPEPYIAVFIATLLFMPVIWWNFENDWLSFGFQTTRRVSSPTSFSLHLLIGAILFLITPVGALAAFQAVFTRTVPGNGPASVATHASRRRLFTLCYTLVPLLVFAAFSLRHQPNLNWTGPL
;
A
#
# COMPACT_ATOMS: atom_id res chain seq x y z
N MET A 1 -21.14 41.12 4.65
CA MET A 1 -19.91 41.94 4.57
C MET A 1 -19.27 41.55 3.25
N MET A 2 -19.35 42.41 2.23
CA MET A 2 -18.68 42.18 0.94
C MET A 2 -17.16 42.22 1.21
N PRO A 3 -16.36 41.24 0.76
CA PRO A 3 -14.91 41.32 0.93
C PRO A 3 -14.38 42.56 0.20
N ASP A 4 -13.51 43.28 0.90
CA ASP A 4 -12.93 44.53 0.43
C ASP A 4 -12.17 44.27 -0.90
N SER A 5 -12.50 45.03 -1.95
CA SER A 5 -11.98 44.86 -3.32
C SER A 5 -10.46 45.00 -3.50
N ARG A 6 -9.70 45.11 -2.39
CA ARG A 6 -8.24 45.32 -2.33
C ARG A 6 -7.44 44.10 -1.93
N THR A 7 -8.03 43.09 -1.29
CA THR A 7 -7.29 41.85 -0.95
C THR A 7 -7.28 40.93 -2.17
N PRO A 8 -6.11 40.50 -2.68
CA PRO A 8 -6.05 39.52 -3.74
C PRO A 8 -6.69 38.22 -3.24
N LEU A 9 -7.35 37.49 -4.14
CA LEU A 9 -7.93 36.19 -3.84
C LEU A 9 -6.87 35.09 -3.95
N ILE A 10 -5.90 35.28 -4.86
CA ILE A 10 -4.85 34.33 -5.22
C ILE A 10 -3.47 34.94 -4.97
N SER A 11 -2.59 34.22 -4.26
CA SER A 11 -1.17 34.55 -4.16
C SER A 11 -0.34 33.46 -4.82
N VAL A 12 0.42 33.78 -5.86
CA VAL A 12 1.35 32.83 -6.49
C VAL A 12 2.75 33.05 -5.95
N ILE A 13 3.30 32.08 -5.24
CA ILE A 13 4.65 32.09 -4.68
C ILE A 13 5.58 31.34 -5.64
N VAL A 14 6.65 32.03 -6.04
CA VAL A 14 7.67 31.51 -6.93
C VAL A 14 9.02 31.60 -6.22
N PRO A 15 9.55 30.51 -5.64
CA PRO A 15 10.88 30.50 -5.06
C PRO A 15 11.96 30.62 -6.14
N THR A 16 12.95 31.47 -5.91
CA THR A 16 14.03 31.75 -6.87
C THR A 16 15.41 31.70 -6.21
N LEU A 17 16.38 31.16 -6.95
CA LEU A 17 17.80 31.26 -6.63
C LEU A 17 18.60 31.26 -7.95
N ASN A 18 19.07 32.43 -8.36
CA ASN A 18 19.74 32.67 -9.63
C ASN A 18 18.91 32.25 -10.86
N GLU A 19 17.70 32.82 -10.99
CA GLU A 19 16.71 32.46 -12.01
C GLU A 19 16.42 33.63 -12.98
N ALA A 20 17.35 34.58 -13.15
CA ALA A 20 17.11 35.82 -13.89
C ALA A 20 16.57 35.61 -15.32
N ASP A 21 17.06 34.59 -16.03
CA ASP A 21 16.64 34.30 -17.41
C ASP A 21 15.18 33.79 -17.50
N ASN A 22 14.66 33.24 -16.41
CA ASN A 22 13.32 32.65 -16.36
C ASN A 22 12.23 33.64 -15.90
N ILE A 23 12.59 34.75 -15.25
CA ILE A 23 11.62 35.72 -14.69
C ILE A 23 10.69 36.31 -15.76
N ASP A 24 11.25 36.85 -16.85
CA ASP A 24 10.45 37.51 -17.89
C ASP A 24 9.44 36.57 -18.58
N PRO A 25 9.84 35.38 -19.09
CA PRO A 25 8.89 34.48 -19.73
C PRO A 25 7.87 33.89 -18.74
N LEU A 26 8.26 33.66 -17.48
CA LEU A 26 7.35 33.20 -16.44
C LEU A 26 6.28 34.24 -16.11
N LEU A 27 6.70 35.46 -15.76
CA LEU A 27 5.77 36.52 -15.35
C LEU A 27 4.84 36.93 -16.49
N THR A 28 5.31 36.90 -17.74
CA THR A 28 4.45 37.13 -18.92
C THR A 28 3.31 36.11 -18.96
N ARG A 29 3.64 34.81 -19.02
CA ARG A 29 2.64 33.73 -19.14
C ARG A 29 1.71 33.67 -17.93
N LEU A 30 2.27 33.83 -16.72
CA LEU A 30 1.49 33.79 -15.49
C LEU A 30 0.52 34.98 -15.39
N SER A 31 0.97 36.18 -15.75
CA SER A 31 0.10 37.37 -15.75
C SER A 31 -1.03 37.25 -16.75
N ASP A 32 -0.77 36.74 -17.95
CA ASP A 32 -1.79 36.57 -18.99
C ASP A 32 -2.88 35.59 -18.55
N VAL A 33 -2.47 34.47 -17.97
CA VAL A 33 -3.38 33.41 -17.48
C VAL A 33 -4.23 33.91 -16.31
N LEU A 34 -3.63 34.62 -15.34
CA LEU A 34 -4.34 35.13 -14.17
C LEU A 34 -5.28 36.30 -14.53
N ARG A 35 -4.88 37.20 -15.44
CA ARG A 35 -5.77 38.25 -15.96
C ARG A 35 -6.97 37.66 -16.70
N ALA A 36 -6.75 36.58 -17.46
CA ALA A 36 -7.82 35.89 -18.18
C ALA A 36 -8.81 35.17 -17.24
N SER A 37 -8.40 34.78 -16.02
CA SER A 37 -9.32 34.17 -15.04
C SER A 37 -10.30 35.18 -14.44
N GLY A 38 -9.92 36.46 -14.39
CA GLY A 38 -10.73 37.55 -13.83
C GLY A 38 -10.67 37.66 -12.31
N ASP A 39 -9.89 36.82 -11.64
CA ASP A 39 -9.69 36.85 -10.19
C ASP A 39 -8.62 37.87 -9.78
N SER A 40 -8.74 38.47 -8.60
CA SER A 40 -7.68 39.32 -8.05
C SER A 40 -6.49 38.46 -7.63
N PHE A 41 -5.28 38.85 -8.04
CA PHE A 41 -4.07 38.06 -7.79
C PHE A 41 -2.88 38.93 -7.38
N GLU A 42 -1.92 38.31 -6.72
CA GLU A 42 -0.56 38.81 -6.55
C GLU A 42 0.45 37.69 -6.82
N ILE A 43 1.66 38.05 -7.25
CA ILE A 43 2.76 37.13 -7.49
C ILE A 43 3.92 37.52 -6.57
N LEU A 44 4.37 36.61 -5.71
CA LEU A 44 5.49 36.81 -4.79
C LEU A 44 6.70 36.03 -5.30
N ILE A 45 7.74 36.74 -5.72
CA ILE A 45 9.04 36.16 -6.03
C ILE A 45 9.81 36.03 -4.72
N ALA A 46 9.95 34.80 -4.24
CA ALA A 46 10.58 34.46 -2.96
C ALA A 46 12.06 34.12 -3.17
N ASP A 47 12.92 35.12 -3.00
CA ASP A 47 14.33 35.00 -3.35
C ASP A 47 15.18 34.50 -2.19
N GLY A 48 15.87 33.38 -2.42
CA GLY A 48 16.74 32.72 -1.45
C GLY A 48 18.18 33.26 -1.41
N GLY A 49 18.41 34.51 -1.83
CA GLY A 49 19.74 35.12 -1.85
C GLY A 49 20.43 35.06 -3.21
N SER A 50 19.71 35.36 -4.29
CA SER A 50 20.27 35.41 -5.65
C SER A 50 21.38 36.45 -5.78
N THR A 51 22.43 36.10 -6.52
CA THR A 51 23.56 36.98 -6.85
C THR A 51 23.52 37.48 -8.30
N ASP A 52 22.54 37.03 -9.08
CA ASP A 52 22.31 37.43 -10.46
C ASP A 52 21.28 38.59 -10.58
N ALA A 53 20.76 38.81 -11.79
CA ALA A 53 19.82 39.90 -12.07
C ALA A 53 18.35 39.61 -11.67
N THR A 54 18.06 38.52 -10.92
CA THR A 54 16.68 38.11 -10.55
C THR A 54 15.90 39.24 -9.88
N ARG A 55 16.53 39.91 -8.90
CA ARG A 55 15.92 41.05 -8.19
C ARG A 55 15.63 42.22 -9.12
N ALA A 56 16.62 42.65 -9.89
CA ALA A 56 16.49 43.81 -10.79
C ALA A 56 15.38 43.60 -11.83
N LYS A 57 15.24 42.38 -12.37
CA LYS A 57 14.15 42.04 -13.28
C LYS A 57 12.80 42.01 -12.58
N THR A 58 12.72 41.46 -11.38
CA THR A 58 11.46 41.44 -10.61
C THR A 58 10.98 42.87 -10.32
N GLU A 59 11.88 43.77 -9.92
CA GLU A 59 11.57 45.18 -9.65
C GLU A 59 10.99 45.90 -10.88
N GLN A 60 11.47 45.59 -12.09
CA GLN A 60 10.91 46.15 -13.34
C GLN A 60 9.45 45.70 -13.59
N TRP A 61 9.08 44.51 -13.13
CA TRP A 61 7.71 43.98 -13.29
C TRP A 61 6.71 44.55 -12.28
N MET A 62 7.18 45.02 -11.12
CA MET A 62 6.33 45.58 -10.07
C MET A 62 5.53 46.81 -10.54
N GLU A 63 6.02 47.52 -11.56
CA GLU A 63 5.34 48.69 -12.14
C GLU A 63 4.14 48.32 -13.02
N ARG A 64 4.07 47.07 -13.52
CA ARG A 64 3.12 46.68 -14.60
C ARG A 64 2.14 45.58 -14.19
N THR A 65 2.49 44.80 -13.18
CA THR A 65 1.77 43.62 -12.73
C THR A 65 1.84 43.60 -11.19
N PRO A 66 0.84 43.05 -10.48
CA PRO A 66 0.87 42.90 -9.02
C PRO A 66 1.92 41.86 -8.57
N VAL A 67 3.19 42.14 -8.85
CA VAL A 67 4.36 41.34 -8.48
C VAL A 67 5.01 41.99 -7.26
N ARG A 68 5.50 41.17 -6.33
CA ARG A 68 6.24 41.59 -5.14
C ARG A 68 7.51 40.77 -5.02
N PHE A 69 8.61 41.45 -4.77
CA PHE A 69 9.86 40.80 -4.40
C PHE A 69 9.88 40.54 -2.89
N VAL A 70 10.19 39.31 -2.48
CA VAL A 70 10.34 38.89 -1.09
C VAL A 70 11.76 38.39 -0.90
N ALA A 71 12.59 39.16 -0.18
CA ALA A 71 13.90 38.68 0.27
C ALA A 71 13.68 37.65 1.38
N ALA A 72 13.75 36.37 1.04
CA ALA A 72 13.49 35.31 2.00
C ALA A 72 14.76 34.90 2.75
N ASP A 73 15.83 34.58 2.01
CA ASP A 73 17.15 34.12 2.51
C ASP A 73 17.04 33.29 3.81
N SER A 74 16.19 32.27 3.77
CA SER A 74 15.75 31.59 5.00
C SER A 74 16.84 30.72 5.63
N GLY A 75 17.93 30.44 4.91
CA GLY A 75 18.93 29.43 5.29
C GLY A 75 18.40 27.99 5.32
N HIS A 76 17.11 27.78 4.98
CA HIS A 76 16.42 26.49 5.06
C HIS A 76 16.02 25.95 3.67
N GLY A 77 16.53 26.57 2.61
CA GLY A 77 16.28 26.20 1.21
C GLY A 77 14.87 26.53 0.75
N ILE A 78 14.47 25.95 -0.39
CA ILE A 78 13.25 26.30 -1.12
C ILE A 78 11.97 26.26 -0.24
N SER A 79 11.80 25.26 0.63
CA SER A 79 10.62 25.23 1.52
C SER A 79 10.59 26.40 2.50
N GLY A 80 11.75 26.80 3.04
CA GLY A 80 11.85 27.93 3.95
C GLY A 80 11.48 29.24 3.25
N ASP A 81 11.98 29.42 2.03
CA ASP A 81 11.70 30.63 1.25
C ASP A 81 10.21 30.76 0.89
N VAL A 82 9.57 29.62 0.55
CA VAL A 82 8.12 29.54 0.35
C VAL A 82 7.34 29.92 1.61
N LEU A 83 7.77 29.46 2.79
CA LEU A 83 7.10 29.80 4.06
C LEU A 83 7.21 31.28 4.42
N VAL A 84 8.37 31.89 4.20
CA VAL A 84 8.57 33.34 4.40
C VAL A 84 7.64 34.14 3.48
N ALA A 85 7.55 33.76 2.21
CA ALA A 85 6.63 34.40 1.26
C ALA A 85 5.16 34.13 1.60
N ALA A 86 4.80 32.93 2.07
CA ALA A 86 3.43 32.60 2.47
C ALA A 86 2.95 33.43 3.66
N ALA A 87 3.85 33.76 4.60
CA ALA A 87 3.54 34.67 5.69
C ALA A 87 3.20 36.09 5.20
N GLN A 88 3.83 36.54 4.11
CA GLN A 88 3.63 37.87 3.51
C GLN A 88 2.55 37.92 2.41
N ALA A 89 2.11 36.76 1.93
CA ALA A 89 0.99 36.62 1.01
C ALA A 89 -0.30 37.13 1.67
N SER A 90 -1.21 37.65 0.87
CA SER A 90 -2.51 38.20 1.30
C SER A 90 -3.70 37.44 0.71
N GLY A 91 -3.45 36.60 -0.30
CA GLY A 91 -4.41 35.69 -0.91
C GLY A 91 -5.00 34.66 0.03
N GLU A 92 -6.28 34.34 -0.17
CA GLU A 92 -6.93 33.22 0.51
C GLU A 92 -6.38 31.87 0.02
N VAL A 93 -6.11 31.80 -1.29
CA VAL A 93 -5.51 30.64 -1.94
C VAL A 93 -4.08 30.95 -2.33
N VAL A 94 -3.16 30.09 -1.91
CA VAL A 94 -1.74 30.18 -2.24
C VAL A 94 -1.39 29.10 -3.25
N VAL A 95 -0.75 29.51 -4.33
CA VAL A 95 -0.16 28.62 -5.34
C VAL A 95 1.35 28.65 -5.16
N VAL A 96 1.99 27.49 -5.17
CA VAL A 96 3.46 27.38 -5.14
C VAL A 96 3.90 26.75 -6.47
N MET A 97 4.89 27.35 -7.14
CA MET A 97 5.45 26.82 -8.38
C MET A 97 6.91 27.23 -8.61
N ASP A 98 7.72 26.33 -9.14
CA ASP A 98 9.11 26.63 -9.56
C ASP A 98 9.20 27.72 -10.66
N ALA A 99 10.31 28.46 -10.67
CA ALA A 99 10.55 29.55 -11.60
C ALA A 99 10.99 29.09 -13.01
N ASP A 100 11.52 27.87 -13.15
CA ASP A 100 12.22 27.37 -14.33
C ASP A 100 11.33 26.93 -15.51
N LEU A 101 10.04 27.29 -15.49
CA LEU A 101 9.01 26.90 -16.47
C LEU A 101 8.78 25.40 -16.63
N SER A 102 9.34 24.55 -15.76
CA SER A 102 9.00 23.11 -15.71
C SER A 102 7.53 22.89 -15.35
N HIS A 103 6.97 23.81 -14.57
CA HIS A 103 5.55 23.88 -14.25
C HIS A 103 4.80 24.79 -15.23
N PRO A 104 3.73 24.32 -15.89
CA PRO A 104 2.99 25.13 -16.85
C PRO A 104 2.13 26.18 -16.13
N PRO A 105 2.39 27.50 -16.32
CA PRO A 105 1.56 28.56 -15.73
C PRO A 105 0.08 28.46 -16.15
N GLU A 106 -0.19 27.91 -17.33
CA GLU A 106 -1.55 27.73 -17.86
C GLU A 106 -2.42 26.78 -17.03
N LYS A 107 -1.80 25.96 -16.17
CA LYS A 107 -2.53 25.06 -15.27
C LYS A 107 -2.94 25.73 -13.97
N VAL A 108 -2.40 26.89 -13.62
CA VAL A 108 -2.72 27.58 -12.35
C VAL A 108 -4.23 27.75 -12.12
N PRO A 109 -5.06 28.18 -13.11
CA PRO A 109 -6.51 28.29 -12.90
C PRO A 109 -7.19 26.95 -12.58
N GLU A 110 -6.72 25.85 -13.17
CA GLU A 110 -7.24 24.51 -12.89
C GLU A 110 -6.88 24.05 -11.47
N LEU A 111 -5.71 24.46 -10.94
CA LEU A 111 -5.33 24.17 -9.55
C LEU A 111 -6.13 25.02 -8.55
N VAL A 112 -6.34 26.29 -8.84
CA VAL A 112 -6.95 27.25 -7.91
C VAL A 112 -8.46 27.06 -7.79
N ARG A 113 -9.14 26.80 -8.91
CA ARG A 113 -10.61 26.79 -8.96
C ARG A 113 -11.28 25.83 -7.94
N PRO A 114 -10.84 24.56 -7.78
CA PRO A 114 -11.44 23.68 -6.77
C PRO A 114 -11.26 24.17 -5.33
N VAL A 115 -10.18 24.91 -5.04
CA VAL A 115 -9.91 25.48 -3.72
C VAL A 115 -10.80 26.69 -3.45
N LEU A 116 -10.92 27.60 -4.44
CA LEU A 116 -11.81 28.76 -4.37
C LEU A 116 -13.28 28.37 -4.20
N GLU A 117 -13.72 27.37 -4.94
CA GLU A 117 -15.09 26.83 -4.85
C GLU A 117 -15.35 26.08 -3.52
N GLY A 118 -14.31 25.83 -2.71
CA GLY A 118 -14.43 25.11 -1.44
C GLY A 118 -14.72 23.61 -1.58
N THR A 119 -14.58 23.06 -2.79
CA THR A 119 -14.74 21.61 -3.04
C THR A 119 -13.56 20.82 -2.50
N HIS A 120 -12.36 21.40 -2.56
CA HIS A 120 -11.10 20.84 -2.07
C HIS A 120 -10.34 21.88 -1.25
N ASP A 121 -9.42 21.42 -0.42
CA ASP A 121 -8.58 22.27 0.43
C ASP A 121 -7.17 22.42 -0.16
N MET A 122 -6.76 21.48 -1.01
CA MET A 122 -5.49 21.47 -1.72
C MET A 122 -5.64 20.78 -3.08
N VAL A 123 -4.93 21.27 -4.09
CA VAL A 123 -4.84 20.67 -5.43
C VAL A 123 -3.39 20.57 -5.85
N VAL A 124 -2.97 19.42 -6.36
CA VAL A 124 -1.57 19.15 -6.72
C VAL A 124 -1.46 18.90 -8.22
N GLY A 125 -0.45 19.48 -8.86
CA GLY A 125 -0.07 19.14 -10.23
C GLY A 125 0.55 17.74 -10.27
N GLY A 126 -0.19 16.77 -10.79
CA GLY A 126 0.20 15.36 -10.83
C GLY A 126 0.84 14.95 -12.16
N ARG A 127 2.08 14.45 -12.09
CA ARG A 127 2.80 13.91 -13.28
C ARG A 127 2.41 12.48 -13.65
N TYR A 128 1.80 11.75 -12.71
CA TYR A 128 1.59 10.30 -12.80
C TYR A 128 0.11 9.88 -12.83
N ILE A 129 -0.78 10.83 -13.04
CA ILE A 129 -2.22 10.59 -13.25
C ILE A 129 -2.54 10.56 -14.76
N PRO A 130 -3.68 9.99 -15.19
CA PRO A 130 -4.08 10.03 -16.60
C PRO A 130 -4.07 11.46 -17.15
N GLY A 131 -3.35 11.69 -18.26
CA GLY A 131 -3.13 13.00 -18.86
C GLY A 131 -1.89 13.76 -18.35
N GLY A 132 -1.27 13.31 -17.26
CA GLY A 132 0.02 13.81 -16.80
C GLY A 132 1.19 13.15 -17.53
N GLU A 133 2.24 13.92 -17.82
CA GLU A 133 3.37 13.44 -18.62
C GLU A 133 4.72 14.07 -18.21
N THR A 134 5.79 13.36 -18.57
CA THR A 134 7.20 13.77 -18.35
C THR A 134 7.99 13.54 -19.64
N PRO A 135 7.67 14.25 -20.74
CA PRO A 135 8.06 13.88 -22.11
C PRO A 135 9.57 13.67 -22.28
N ASP A 136 10.39 14.57 -21.71
CA ASP A 136 11.84 14.60 -21.95
C ASP A 136 12.67 13.84 -20.91
N TRP A 137 12.03 13.15 -19.97
CA TRP A 137 12.76 12.47 -18.90
C TRP A 137 13.34 11.13 -19.32
N PRO A 138 14.63 10.86 -19.03
CA PRO A 138 15.17 9.51 -19.15
C PRO A 138 14.46 8.55 -18.18
N TRP A 139 14.34 7.29 -18.57
CA TRP A 139 13.63 6.27 -17.78
C TRP A 139 14.22 6.11 -16.37
N THR A 140 15.54 6.26 -16.21
CA THR A 140 16.23 6.22 -14.92
C THR A 140 15.71 7.28 -13.96
N ARG A 141 15.54 8.53 -14.44
CA ARG A 141 14.97 9.63 -13.65
C ARG A 141 13.51 9.39 -13.31
N ARG A 142 12.72 8.82 -14.23
CA ARG A 142 11.32 8.44 -13.97
C ARG A 142 11.23 7.40 -12.85
N ILE A 143 12.11 6.39 -12.86
CA ILE A 143 12.18 5.37 -11.79
C ILE A 143 12.60 6.01 -10.47
N MET A 144 13.65 6.84 -10.44
CA MET A 144 14.09 7.50 -9.22
C MET A 144 13.00 8.38 -8.60
N SER A 145 12.31 9.18 -9.42
CA SER A 145 11.22 10.03 -8.94
C SER A 145 10.03 9.21 -8.44
N ARG A 146 9.64 8.14 -9.15
CA ARG A 146 8.59 7.23 -8.67
C ARG A 146 9.00 6.47 -7.42
N GLY A 147 10.27 6.08 -7.29
CA GLY A 147 10.81 5.43 -6.10
C GLY A 147 10.74 6.34 -4.88
N ALA A 148 11.20 7.59 -5.01
CA ALA A 148 11.08 8.58 -3.94
C ALA A 148 9.62 8.83 -3.57
N GLY A 149 8.74 8.97 -4.56
CA GLY A 149 7.29 9.15 -4.34
C GLY A 149 6.62 7.93 -3.71
N SER A 150 7.04 6.71 -4.05
CA SER A 150 6.46 5.48 -3.52
C SER A 150 6.67 5.31 -2.02
N LEU A 151 7.70 5.93 -1.44
CA LEU A 151 7.94 5.92 0.00
C LEU A 151 6.90 6.73 0.77
N ALA A 152 6.46 7.87 0.21
CA ALA A 152 5.42 8.71 0.81
C ALA A 152 4.00 8.30 0.39
N TRP A 153 3.86 7.64 -0.77
CA TRP A 153 2.57 7.32 -1.38
C TRP A 153 1.59 6.58 -0.45
N PRO A 154 1.98 5.60 0.39
CA PRO A 154 1.02 4.94 1.29
C PRO A 154 0.36 5.90 2.29
N PHE A 155 0.97 7.05 2.56
CA PHE A 155 0.56 7.97 3.61
C PHE A 155 -0.21 9.19 3.09
N VAL A 156 -0.21 9.42 1.78
CA VAL A 156 -0.91 10.54 1.13
C VAL A 156 -2.06 10.05 0.25
N SER A 157 -3.01 10.92 -0.09
CA SER A 157 -4.10 10.59 -1.03
C SER A 157 -3.71 10.71 -2.50
N VAL A 158 -2.64 11.46 -2.81
CA VAL A 158 -2.18 11.75 -4.18
C VAL A 158 -1.26 10.67 -4.75
N SER A 159 -1.16 10.66 -6.09
CA SER A 159 -0.27 9.80 -6.88
C SER A 159 1.14 10.39 -6.97
N ASP A 160 1.26 11.72 -6.90
CA ASP A 160 2.55 12.42 -6.91
C ASP A 160 2.81 13.25 -5.62
N PRO A 161 3.23 12.61 -4.52
CA PRO A 161 3.56 13.30 -3.26
C PRO A 161 4.76 14.24 -3.36
N THR A 162 5.50 14.22 -4.47
CA THR A 162 6.77 14.92 -4.60
C THR A 162 6.72 16.14 -5.50
N SER A 163 5.52 16.50 -5.98
CA SER A 163 5.30 17.66 -6.84
C SER A 163 5.53 18.96 -6.07
N GLY A 164 6.23 19.90 -6.71
CA GLY A 164 6.42 21.27 -6.20
C GLY A 164 5.30 22.22 -6.62
N PHE A 165 4.36 21.76 -7.46
CA PHE A 165 3.29 22.57 -8.03
C PHE A 165 1.95 22.24 -7.39
N PHE A 166 1.43 23.13 -6.56
CA PHE A 166 0.16 22.93 -5.87
C PHE A 166 -0.51 24.26 -5.52
N ALA A 167 -1.83 24.21 -5.32
CA ALA A 167 -2.63 25.26 -4.73
C ALA A 167 -3.21 24.77 -3.40
N VAL A 168 -3.26 25.63 -2.39
CA VAL A 168 -3.80 25.29 -1.06
C VAL A 168 -4.40 26.54 -0.41
N ARG A 169 -5.34 26.35 0.51
CA ARG A 169 -5.72 27.44 1.43
C ARG A 169 -4.48 27.93 2.19
N ARG A 170 -4.39 29.24 2.43
CA ARG A 170 -3.22 29.85 3.08
C ARG A 170 -2.91 29.23 4.45
N GLN A 171 -3.92 29.00 5.28
CA GLN A 171 -3.72 28.57 6.68
C GLN A 171 -2.97 27.23 6.81
N PRO A 172 -3.33 26.14 6.10
CA PRO A 172 -2.54 24.90 6.11
C PRO A 172 -1.06 25.05 5.77
N LEU A 173 -0.69 25.97 4.88
CA LEU A 173 0.70 26.24 4.53
C LEU A 173 1.44 26.98 5.65
N LEU A 174 0.77 27.92 6.33
CA LEU A 174 1.35 28.66 7.46
C LEU A 174 1.56 27.80 8.72
N ASP A 175 0.76 26.75 8.88
CA ASP A 175 0.84 25.85 10.03
C ASP A 175 1.95 24.79 9.88
N VAL A 176 2.66 24.78 8.75
CA VAL A 176 3.85 23.93 8.55
C VAL A 176 4.95 24.37 9.52
N ASP A 177 5.67 23.38 10.05
CA ASP A 177 6.82 23.63 10.93
C ASP A 177 7.86 24.51 10.22
N PRO A 178 8.25 25.67 10.78
CA PRO A 178 9.29 26.54 10.21
C PRO A 178 10.64 25.83 10.02
N LYS A 179 10.90 24.74 10.76
CA LYS A 179 12.08 23.88 10.60
C LYS A 179 11.91 22.80 9.54
N ALA A 180 10.96 22.94 8.62
CA ALA A 180 10.81 22.05 7.48
C ALA A 180 12.06 22.07 6.59
N GLU A 181 13.04 21.21 6.90
CA GLU A 181 14.24 21.02 6.08
C GLU A 181 13.86 20.35 4.74
N GLY A 182 14.03 21.05 3.61
CA GLY A 182 14.04 20.42 2.29
C GLY A 182 13.26 21.15 1.18
N PHE A 183 13.04 20.45 0.07
CA PHE A 183 12.40 20.95 -1.16
C PHE A 183 10.87 20.65 -1.20
N LYS A 184 10.37 19.70 -0.41
CA LYS A 184 9.06 19.05 -0.63
C LYS A 184 7.96 19.61 0.27
N ILE A 185 7.77 20.93 0.27
CA ILE A 185 6.78 21.62 1.12
C ILE A 185 5.34 21.08 0.97
N ALA A 186 4.96 20.61 -0.23
CA ALA A 186 3.66 19.99 -0.45
C ALA A 186 3.42 18.77 0.48
N LEU A 187 4.47 17.97 0.72
CA LEU A 187 4.39 16.80 1.59
C LEU A 187 4.20 17.19 3.06
N GLU A 188 4.82 18.29 3.49
CA GLU A 188 4.63 18.87 4.83
C GLU A 188 3.19 19.27 5.08
N VAL A 189 2.55 19.86 4.08
CA VAL A 189 1.13 20.24 4.16
C VAL A 189 0.24 18.99 4.24
N MET A 190 0.50 17.98 3.40
CA MET A 190 -0.32 16.77 3.33
C MET A 190 -0.24 15.89 4.59
N LEU A 191 0.96 15.78 5.19
CA LEU A 191 1.21 14.95 6.36
C LEU A 191 1.27 15.74 7.68
N GLY A 192 1.08 17.06 7.59
CA GLY A 192 1.20 17.96 8.72
C GLY A 192 -0.04 18.00 9.62
N ARG A 193 -0.31 19.19 10.16
CA ARG A 193 -1.31 19.40 11.21
C ARG A 193 -2.77 19.33 10.73
N HIS A 194 -2.98 19.24 9.42
CA HIS A 194 -4.31 19.23 8.80
C HIS A 194 -4.56 17.91 8.08
N PRO A 195 -4.84 16.82 8.80
CA PRO A 195 -4.81 15.48 8.21
C PRO A 195 -6.13 15.09 7.51
N ASP A 196 -7.13 15.96 7.53
CA ASP A 196 -8.43 15.79 6.88
C ASP A 196 -8.59 16.68 5.63
N LEU A 197 -7.50 17.26 5.12
CA LEU A 197 -7.51 18.03 3.88
C LEU A 197 -8.07 17.20 2.73
N ARG A 198 -9.04 17.77 2.02
CA ARG A 198 -9.55 17.22 0.76
C ARG A 198 -8.58 17.59 -0.34
N ILE A 199 -7.78 16.61 -0.78
CA ILE A 199 -6.73 16.81 -1.77
C ILE A 199 -7.12 16.13 -3.09
N THR A 200 -6.93 16.81 -4.21
CA THR A 200 -7.09 16.23 -5.56
C THR A 200 -5.89 16.56 -6.47
N GLU A 201 -5.82 15.94 -7.64
CA GLU A 201 -4.73 16.09 -8.61
C GLU A 201 -5.24 16.63 -9.95
N VAL A 202 -4.47 17.56 -10.54
CA VAL A 202 -4.66 18.05 -11.92
C VAL A 202 -3.49 17.56 -12.78
N PRO A 203 -3.74 16.97 -13.97
CA PRO A 203 -2.68 16.44 -14.80
C PRO A 203 -1.81 17.58 -15.34
N ILE A 204 -0.48 17.42 -15.21
CA ILE A 204 0.49 18.38 -15.74
C ILE A 204 1.50 17.70 -16.68
N SER A 205 1.95 18.44 -17.69
CA SER A 205 3.12 18.08 -18.49
C SER A 205 4.35 18.74 -17.86
N PHE A 206 5.18 17.95 -17.18
CA PHE A 206 6.42 18.45 -16.57
C PHE A 206 7.58 18.31 -17.56
N ARG A 207 8.08 19.45 -18.04
CA ARG A 207 9.23 19.50 -18.96
C ARG A 207 10.51 19.70 -18.16
N ASP A 208 11.64 19.28 -18.73
CA ASP A 208 12.91 19.57 -18.10
C ASP A 208 13.27 21.05 -18.27
N ARG A 209 14.12 21.54 -17.37
CA ARG A 209 14.57 22.93 -17.32
C ARG A 209 15.12 23.37 -18.67
N THR A 210 14.78 24.57 -19.10
CA THR A 210 15.45 25.23 -20.24
C THR A 210 16.91 25.57 -19.91
N HIS A 211 17.21 25.87 -18.63
CA HIS A 211 18.55 26.23 -18.15
C HIS A 211 18.87 25.59 -16.77
N GLY A 212 20.11 25.12 -16.58
CA GLY A 212 20.66 24.65 -15.28
C GLY A 212 20.78 23.13 -15.10
N GLN A 213 21.78 22.67 -14.32
CA GLN A 213 21.97 21.25 -13.96
C GLN A 213 21.55 20.99 -12.50
N SER A 214 20.70 19.99 -12.26
CA SER A 214 20.47 19.45 -10.91
C SER A 214 21.11 18.07 -10.78
N LYS A 215 22.02 17.91 -9.82
CA LYS A 215 22.50 16.60 -9.35
C LYS A 215 21.79 16.28 -8.05
N MET A 216 20.93 15.27 -8.05
CA MET A 216 20.45 14.66 -6.80
C MET A 216 21.66 14.10 -6.03
N SER A 217 21.95 14.66 -4.86
CA SER A 217 23.02 14.15 -3.99
C SER A 217 22.48 13.12 -2.99
N LEU A 218 23.34 12.21 -2.52
CA LEU A 218 22.99 11.27 -1.45
C LEU A 218 22.52 11.99 -0.17
N GLY A 219 23.02 13.21 0.08
CA GLY A 219 22.58 14.06 1.19
C GLY A 219 21.13 14.50 1.08
N GLN A 220 20.62 14.77 -0.13
CA GLN A 220 19.21 15.12 -0.33
C GLN A 220 18.28 13.93 -0.07
N VAL A 221 18.70 12.72 -0.47
CA VAL A 221 17.93 11.50 -0.19
C VAL A 221 17.86 11.25 1.32
N SER A 222 18.97 11.38 2.05
CA SER A 222 18.97 11.18 3.50
C SER A 222 18.18 12.26 4.24
N ALA A 223 18.22 13.51 3.78
CA ALA A 223 17.37 14.59 4.30
C ALA A 223 15.88 14.28 4.09
N TYR A 224 15.49 13.86 2.89
CA TYR A 224 14.12 13.45 2.58
C TYR A 224 13.64 12.30 3.48
N LEU A 225 14.46 11.25 3.64
CA LEU A 225 14.10 10.10 4.48
C LEU A 225 13.96 10.49 5.96
N ARG A 226 14.87 11.32 6.49
CA ARG A 226 14.78 11.82 7.87
C ARG A 226 13.52 12.67 8.06
N ARG A 227 13.19 13.54 7.10
CA ARG A 227 12.00 14.39 7.19
C ARG A 227 10.71 13.58 7.06
N LEU A 228 10.66 12.61 6.13
CA LEU A 228 9.53 11.69 6.03
C LEU A 228 9.36 10.87 7.32
N ALA A 229 10.44 10.37 7.91
CA ALA A 229 10.38 9.67 9.20
C ALA A 229 9.79 10.57 10.31
N ALA A 230 10.20 11.84 10.37
CA ALA A 230 9.66 12.81 11.32
C ALA A 230 8.17 13.10 11.10
N LEU A 231 7.74 13.32 9.85
CA LEU A 231 6.33 13.51 9.48
C LEU A 231 5.46 12.29 9.82
N LEU A 232 6.04 11.10 9.70
CA LEU A 232 5.42 9.86 10.14
C LEU A 232 5.55 9.64 11.65
N GLY A 233 5.91 10.66 12.44
CA GLY A 233 6.04 10.62 13.90
C GLY A 233 7.11 9.68 14.44
N GLY A 234 8.06 9.24 13.60
CA GLY A 234 9.18 8.40 13.98
C GLY A 234 10.27 9.21 14.68
N LEU A 235 10.63 8.80 15.89
CA LEU A 235 11.75 9.39 16.63
C LEU A 235 13.09 8.78 16.17
N VAL A 236 13.42 8.96 14.89
CA VAL A 236 14.63 8.41 14.29
C VAL A 236 15.76 9.44 14.29
N SER A 237 16.81 9.19 15.06
CA SER A 237 17.98 10.05 15.16
C SER A 237 19.24 9.23 15.47
N THR A 238 20.41 9.79 15.20
CA THR A 238 21.68 9.14 15.55
C THR A 238 21.78 8.86 17.05
N SER A 239 21.24 9.75 17.89
CA SER A 239 21.22 9.58 19.35
C SER A 239 20.28 8.46 19.80
N THR A 240 19.10 8.32 19.20
CA THR A 240 18.17 7.24 19.57
C THR A 240 18.71 5.88 19.13
N VAL A 241 19.39 5.79 17.97
CA VAL A 241 20.04 4.56 17.52
C VAL A 241 21.13 4.11 18.51
N THR A 242 22.00 5.03 18.95
CA THR A 242 23.09 4.68 19.87
C THR A 242 22.55 4.30 21.26
N GLN A 243 21.58 5.05 21.79
CA GLN A 243 20.93 4.71 23.05
C GLN A 243 20.19 3.36 22.98
N PHE A 244 19.49 3.09 21.87
CA PHE A 244 18.83 1.81 21.63
C PHE A 244 19.81 0.64 21.65
N ALA A 245 20.95 0.78 20.98
CA ALA A 245 22.01 -0.23 20.98
C ALA A 245 22.55 -0.50 22.40
N LEU A 246 22.79 0.56 23.18
CA LEU A 246 23.24 0.44 24.57
C LEU A 246 22.21 -0.27 25.46
N VAL A 247 20.92 0.08 25.33
CA VAL A 247 19.83 -0.60 26.05
C VAL A 247 19.75 -2.07 25.65
N GLY A 248 19.90 -2.39 24.36
CA GLY A 248 19.94 -3.78 23.88
C GLY A 248 21.07 -4.59 24.49
N LEU A 249 22.28 -4.03 24.56
CA LEU A 249 23.45 -4.66 25.21
C LEU A 249 23.22 -4.88 26.70
N LEU A 250 22.68 -3.88 27.41
CA LEU A 250 22.35 -4.02 28.83
C LEU A 250 21.27 -5.08 29.06
N GLY A 251 20.25 -5.13 28.22
CA GLY A 251 19.21 -6.15 28.25
C GLY A 251 19.77 -7.56 28.10
N MET A 252 20.78 -7.74 27.23
CA MET A 252 21.48 -9.01 27.09
C MET A 252 22.23 -9.42 28.36
N VAL A 253 22.89 -8.46 29.04
CA VAL A 253 23.55 -8.72 30.32
C VAL A 253 22.53 -9.11 31.40
N VAL A 254 21.40 -8.43 31.46
CA VAL A 254 20.30 -8.72 32.39
C VAL A 254 19.72 -10.12 32.15
N ASP A 255 19.49 -10.49 30.89
CA ASP A 255 18.99 -11.82 30.53
C ASP A 255 19.99 -12.91 30.95
N LEU A 256 21.26 -12.76 30.59
CA LEU A 256 22.30 -13.75 30.91
C LEU A 256 22.50 -13.89 32.43
N GLY A 257 22.55 -12.77 33.15
CA GLY A 257 22.68 -12.77 34.61
C GLY A 257 21.46 -13.36 35.31
N GLY A 258 20.26 -12.98 34.88
CA GLY A 258 19.00 -13.53 35.39
C GLY A 258 18.89 -15.03 35.14
N PHE A 259 19.27 -15.49 33.96
CA PHE A 259 19.31 -16.91 33.62
C PHE A 259 20.26 -17.67 34.56
N GLN A 260 21.50 -17.20 34.76
CA GLN A 260 22.46 -17.84 35.65
C GLN A 260 21.97 -17.91 37.09
N LEU A 261 21.37 -16.83 37.62
CA LEU A 261 20.82 -16.80 38.97
C LEU A 261 19.67 -17.82 39.15
N LEU A 262 18.75 -17.89 38.19
CA LEU A 262 17.64 -18.85 38.24
C LEU A 262 18.11 -20.30 38.13
N ARG A 263 19.13 -20.56 37.30
CA ARG A 263 19.76 -21.88 37.20
C ARG A 263 20.45 -22.28 38.51
N ASN A 264 21.16 -21.35 39.15
CA ASN A 264 21.78 -21.57 40.45
C ASN A 264 20.75 -21.78 41.57
N ALA A 265 19.55 -21.18 41.44
CA ALA A 265 18.42 -21.38 42.35
C ALA A 265 17.62 -22.68 42.09
N GLY A 266 18.05 -23.51 41.13
CA GLY A 266 17.43 -24.82 40.85
C GLY A 266 16.23 -24.79 39.90
N VAL A 267 15.92 -23.65 39.26
CA VAL A 267 14.85 -23.57 38.25
C VAL A 267 15.27 -24.37 37.01
N ASN A 268 14.35 -25.13 36.43
CA ASN A 268 14.60 -25.92 35.22
C ASN A 268 15.02 -25.05 34.01
N LEU A 269 15.64 -25.66 33.00
CA LEU A 269 16.27 -24.92 31.88
C LEU A 269 15.26 -24.00 31.17
N SER A 270 14.11 -24.56 30.81
CA SER A 270 13.05 -23.83 30.11
C SER A 270 12.47 -22.71 30.96
N GLY A 271 12.22 -22.95 32.24
CA GLY A 271 11.70 -21.94 33.17
C GLY A 271 12.68 -20.79 33.38
N ALA A 272 13.97 -21.10 33.54
CA ALA A 272 15.02 -20.09 33.68
C ALA A 272 15.13 -19.22 32.42
N HIS A 273 15.17 -19.83 31.22
CA HIS A 273 15.25 -19.13 29.94
C HIS A 273 14.05 -18.22 29.68
N ILE A 274 12.83 -18.72 29.91
CA ILE A 274 11.61 -17.93 29.69
C ILE A 274 11.54 -16.75 30.67
N THR A 275 11.81 -17.02 31.95
CA THR A 275 11.70 -16.00 33.00
C THR A 275 12.76 -14.92 32.85
N SER A 276 14.01 -15.28 32.52
CA SER A 276 15.08 -14.30 32.29
C SER A 276 14.80 -13.42 31.07
N PHE A 277 14.28 -14.02 29.99
CA PHE A 277 13.89 -13.27 28.79
C PHE A 277 12.79 -12.25 29.11
N PHE A 278 11.73 -12.66 29.82
CA PHE A 278 10.66 -11.73 30.21
C PHE A 278 11.21 -10.61 31.11
N LEU A 279 12.04 -10.93 32.10
CA LEU A 279 12.68 -9.93 32.96
C LEU A 279 13.49 -8.92 32.13
N ALA A 280 14.33 -9.39 31.20
CA ALA A 280 15.12 -8.55 30.33
C ALA A 280 14.25 -7.66 29.42
N THR A 281 13.15 -8.20 28.87
CA THR A 281 12.23 -7.40 28.05
C THR A 281 11.50 -6.31 28.85
N VAL A 282 11.15 -6.56 30.12
CA VAL A 282 10.59 -5.53 31.01
C VAL A 282 11.61 -4.42 31.26
N VAL A 283 12.85 -4.77 31.62
CA VAL A 283 13.93 -3.79 31.82
C VAL A 283 14.17 -2.98 30.54
N ASN A 284 14.26 -3.64 29.40
CA ASN A 284 14.41 -2.98 28.10
C ASN A 284 13.25 -2.04 27.78
N TYR A 285 12.00 -2.42 28.07
CA TYR A 285 10.85 -1.57 27.85
C TYR A 285 10.90 -0.31 28.73
N VAL A 286 11.27 -0.45 30.01
CA VAL A 286 11.40 0.68 30.93
C VAL A 286 12.50 1.63 30.47
N LEU A 287 13.66 1.12 30.06
CA LEU A 287 14.77 1.95 29.57
C LEU A 287 14.43 2.62 28.24
N ASN A 288 13.80 1.90 27.30
CA ASN A 288 13.36 2.49 26.04
C ASN A 288 12.32 3.58 26.25
N SER A 289 11.33 3.38 27.12
CA SER A 289 10.31 4.38 27.40
C SER A 289 10.86 5.61 28.13
N ARG A 290 11.74 5.43 29.12
CA ARG A 290 12.22 6.53 29.98
C ARG A 290 13.46 7.26 29.47
N TRP A 291 14.29 6.60 28.65
CA TRP A 291 15.56 7.16 28.19
C TRP A 291 15.58 7.36 26.67
N VAL A 292 15.42 6.30 25.88
CA VAL A 292 15.57 6.34 24.41
C VAL A 292 14.45 7.16 23.76
N PHE A 293 13.21 6.82 24.09
CA PHE A 293 11.99 7.42 23.54
C PHE A 293 11.23 8.22 24.59
N ARG A 294 11.98 8.96 25.42
CA ARG A 294 11.41 9.81 26.49
C ARG A 294 10.43 10.84 25.94
N ALA A 295 10.70 11.39 24.76
CA ALA A 295 9.88 12.42 24.14
C ALA A 295 8.45 11.96 23.79
N SER A 296 8.22 10.66 23.59
CA SER A 296 6.90 10.09 23.25
C SER A 296 6.21 9.41 24.43
N SER A 297 6.91 9.18 25.53
CA SER A 297 6.42 8.36 26.64
C SER A 297 5.80 9.25 27.72
N GLY A 298 4.54 8.97 28.06
CA GLY A 298 3.89 9.61 29.22
C GLY A 298 4.55 9.20 30.54
N GLU A 299 4.12 9.80 31.65
CA GLU A 299 4.76 9.62 32.96
C GLU A 299 4.66 8.18 33.52
N GLY A 300 3.77 7.34 32.98
CA GLY A 300 3.49 5.98 33.48
C GLY A 300 3.82 4.82 32.52
N ILE A 301 4.12 3.65 33.09
CA ILE A 301 4.30 2.38 32.36
C ILE A 301 2.91 1.81 32.04
N ALA A 302 2.47 1.94 30.79
CA ALA A 302 1.20 1.37 30.34
C ALA A 302 1.36 -0.10 29.90
N ILE A 303 0.47 -0.99 30.38
CA ILE A 303 0.42 -2.42 29.97
C ILE A 303 0.25 -2.55 28.45
N GLY A 304 -0.62 -1.74 27.85
CA GLY A 304 -0.83 -1.74 26.41
C GLY A 304 0.43 -1.36 25.59
N GLY A 305 1.30 -0.52 26.14
CA GLY A 305 2.59 -0.19 25.53
C GLY A 305 3.57 -1.38 25.59
N TYR A 306 3.62 -2.07 26.73
CA TYR A 306 4.44 -3.27 26.89
C TYR A 306 3.98 -4.42 25.99
N VAL A 307 2.68 -4.64 25.81
CA VAL A 307 2.16 -5.66 24.88
C VAL A 307 2.60 -5.39 23.43
N ARG A 308 2.55 -4.12 22.99
CA ARG A 308 3.05 -3.74 21.66
C ARG A 308 4.56 -3.96 21.54
N PHE A 309 5.32 -3.58 22.56
CA PHE A 309 6.76 -3.80 22.62
C PHE A 309 7.10 -5.28 22.50
N LEU A 310 6.47 -6.13 23.32
CA LEU A 310 6.67 -7.57 23.31
C LEU A 310 6.30 -8.19 21.95
N SER A 311 5.21 -7.73 21.33
CA SER A 311 4.79 -8.20 20.01
C SER A 311 5.88 -7.97 18.95
N VAL A 312 6.48 -6.77 18.93
CA VAL A 312 7.58 -6.44 18.01
C VAL A 312 8.82 -7.28 18.32
N CYS A 313 9.17 -7.46 19.60
CA CYS A 313 10.28 -8.34 20.01
C CYS A 313 10.11 -9.78 19.51
N LEU A 314 8.90 -10.34 19.64
CA LEU A 314 8.60 -11.69 19.19
C LEU A 314 8.68 -11.80 17.67
N MET A 315 8.18 -10.82 16.93
CA MET A 315 8.32 -10.74 15.48
C MET A 315 9.80 -10.72 15.06
N ALA A 316 10.61 -9.87 15.69
CA ALA A 316 12.04 -9.81 15.41
C ALA A 316 12.76 -11.13 15.72
N LEU A 317 12.33 -11.87 16.74
CA LEU A 317 12.87 -13.19 17.08
C LEU A 317 12.60 -14.24 15.99
N PHE A 318 11.39 -14.29 15.44
CA PHE A 318 11.07 -15.21 14.33
C PHE A 318 11.91 -14.92 13.09
N LEU A 319 12.08 -13.64 12.75
CA LEU A 319 12.92 -13.25 11.63
C LEU A 319 14.39 -13.60 11.86
N ARG A 320 14.90 -13.41 13.08
CA ARG A 320 16.26 -13.78 13.48
C ARG A 320 16.55 -15.25 13.18
N GLY A 321 15.64 -16.15 13.56
CA GLY A 321 15.80 -17.59 13.33
C GLY A 321 15.96 -17.93 11.84
N GLY A 322 15.14 -17.32 10.99
CA GLY A 322 15.18 -17.58 9.55
C GLY A 322 16.41 -16.97 8.87
N VAL A 323 16.81 -15.75 9.25
CA VAL A 323 18.03 -15.12 8.71
C VAL A 323 19.27 -15.93 9.10
N LEU A 324 19.33 -16.40 10.35
CA LEU A 324 20.41 -17.26 10.80
C LEU A 324 20.49 -18.53 9.93
N ALA A 325 19.35 -19.20 9.73
CA ALA A 325 19.28 -20.44 8.94
C ALA A 325 19.67 -20.23 7.47
N ILE A 326 19.18 -19.18 6.78
CA ILE A 326 19.60 -18.90 5.39
C ILE A 326 21.11 -18.65 5.33
N LEU A 327 21.64 -17.80 6.21
CA LEU A 327 23.04 -17.39 6.10
C LEU A 327 23.98 -18.54 6.45
N SER A 328 23.67 -19.34 7.47
CA SER A 328 24.52 -20.47 7.85
C SER A 328 24.35 -21.68 6.93
N GLN A 329 23.12 -22.12 6.66
CA GLN A 329 22.85 -23.35 5.90
C GLN A 329 22.78 -23.11 4.39
N GLY A 330 22.17 -22.00 3.96
CA GLY A 330 21.99 -21.69 2.54
C GLY A 330 23.24 -21.06 1.90
N VAL A 331 23.79 -20.01 2.52
CA VAL A 331 24.96 -19.28 1.98
C VAL A 331 26.28 -19.90 2.44
N GLY A 332 26.27 -20.73 3.50
CA GLY A 332 27.48 -21.33 4.05
C GLY A 332 28.35 -20.37 4.86
N MET A 333 27.78 -19.27 5.37
CA MET A 333 28.50 -18.36 6.25
C MET A 333 28.81 -19.04 7.59
N SER A 334 29.90 -18.63 8.25
CA SER A 334 30.19 -19.10 9.61
C SER A 334 29.02 -18.79 10.54
N GLU A 335 28.73 -19.69 11.48
CA GLU A 335 27.62 -19.53 12.44
C GLU A 335 27.72 -18.21 13.21
N GLN A 336 28.93 -17.76 13.54
CA GLN A 336 29.16 -16.51 14.24
C GLN A 336 28.79 -15.29 13.38
N SER A 337 29.23 -15.25 12.12
CA SER A 337 28.90 -14.16 11.19
C SER A 337 27.40 -14.13 10.86
N ALA A 338 26.79 -15.30 10.66
CA ALA A 338 25.35 -15.44 10.43
C ALA A 338 24.54 -14.98 11.66
N LEU A 339 24.98 -15.33 12.87
CA LEU A 339 24.36 -14.90 14.12
C LEU A 339 24.42 -13.38 14.31
N ILE A 340 25.56 -12.76 14.01
CA ILE A 340 25.71 -11.29 14.08
C ILE A 340 24.74 -10.63 13.09
N ALA A 341 24.70 -11.09 11.83
CA ALA A 341 23.79 -10.55 10.83
C ALA A 341 22.31 -10.71 11.23
N ALA A 342 21.95 -11.86 11.82
CA ALA A 342 20.61 -12.12 12.32
C ALA A 342 20.25 -11.20 13.51
N ILE A 343 21.19 -10.96 14.43
CA ILE A 343 21.01 -10.02 15.56
C ILE A 343 20.82 -8.59 15.03
N VAL A 344 21.64 -8.14 14.08
CA VAL A 344 21.52 -6.81 13.47
C VAL A 344 20.17 -6.65 12.77
N THR A 345 19.73 -7.67 12.03
CA THR A 345 18.44 -7.66 11.34
C THR A 345 17.27 -7.56 12.34
N ALA A 346 17.31 -8.36 13.42
CA ALA A 346 16.32 -8.30 14.48
C ALA A 346 16.33 -6.94 15.22
N ALA A 347 17.51 -6.39 15.48
CA ALA A 347 17.67 -5.08 16.10
C ALA A 347 17.08 -3.96 15.24
N LEU A 348 17.25 -4.03 13.91
CA LEU A 348 16.66 -3.09 12.97
C LEU A 348 15.12 -3.15 12.98
N VAL A 349 14.54 -4.35 12.94
CA VAL A 349 13.09 -4.54 13.04
C VAL A 349 12.54 -4.02 14.38
N ASN A 350 13.23 -4.32 15.49
CA ASN A 350 12.88 -3.80 16.80
C ASN A 350 12.95 -2.27 16.83
N TYR A 351 14.04 -1.68 16.36
CA TYR A 351 14.21 -0.22 16.36
C TYR A 351 13.12 0.48 15.57
N LEU A 352 12.83 0.03 14.34
CA LEU A 352 11.77 0.61 13.52
C LEU A 352 10.37 0.38 14.14
N GLY A 353 10.09 -0.82 14.64
CA GLY A 353 8.83 -1.09 15.34
C GLY A 353 8.67 -0.23 16.59
N PHE A 354 9.76 0.05 17.32
CA PHE A 354 9.70 0.89 18.51
C PHE A 354 9.51 2.36 18.14
N ALA A 355 10.29 2.88 17.19
CA ALA A 355 10.24 4.28 16.77
C ALA A 355 8.89 4.67 16.15
N PHE A 356 8.23 3.76 15.42
CA PHE A 356 7.02 4.08 14.65
C PHE A 356 5.72 3.49 15.23
N PHE A 357 5.77 2.39 16.00
CA PHE A 357 4.56 1.68 16.46
C PHE A 357 4.40 1.65 17.98
N VAL A 358 5.48 1.44 18.73
CA VAL A 358 5.43 1.37 20.21
C VAL A 358 5.47 2.77 20.83
N PHE A 359 6.43 3.59 20.39
CA PHE A 359 6.73 4.92 20.93
C PHE A 359 6.66 6.02 19.85
N PRO A 360 5.54 6.14 19.10
CA PRO A 360 5.40 7.21 18.13
C PRO A 360 5.23 8.57 18.79
N ASN A 361 5.66 9.64 18.11
CA ASN A 361 5.34 11.01 18.50
C ASN A 361 3.83 11.27 18.26
N ARG A 362 3.05 11.24 19.35
CA ARG A 362 1.58 11.32 19.27
C ARG A 362 1.06 12.71 18.92
N ASP A 363 1.81 13.76 19.22
CA ASP A 363 1.38 15.14 18.98
C ASP A 363 1.39 15.50 17.49
N GLN A 364 2.12 14.73 16.68
CA GLN A 364 2.25 14.95 15.23
C GLN A 364 1.42 13.97 14.38
N GLN A 365 0.80 12.92 14.96
CA GLN A 365 0.21 11.84 14.18
C GLN A 365 -1.32 11.76 14.26
N ASN A 366 -1.97 11.89 13.09
CA ASN A 366 -3.36 11.44 12.94
C ASN A 366 -3.46 9.90 13.02
N ILE A 367 -4.60 9.39 13.48
CA ILE A 367 -4.94 7.97 13.51
C ILE A 367 -4.85 7.31 12.11
N LYS A 368 -5.18 8.04 11.04
CA LYS A 368 -5.08 7.57 9.65
C LYS A 368 -3.63 7.23 9.25
N ILE A 369 -2.69 8.13 9.58
CA ILE A 369 -1.26 7.94 9.30
C ILE A 369 -0.74 6.75 10.12
N ARG A 370 -1.14 6.63 11.40
CA ARG A 370 -0.77 5.51 12.26
C ARG A 370 -1.16 4.15 11.69
N TRP A 371 -2.39 4.03 11.20
CA TRP A 371 -2.84 2.81 10.54
C TRP A 371 -2.06 2.53 9.26
N SER A 372 -1.76 3.56 8.47
CA SER A 372 -0.98 3.40 7.24
C SER A 372 0.45 2.93 7.54
N ILE A 373 1.08 3.45 8.60
CA ILE A 373 2.40 3.00 9.09
C ILE A 373 2.33 1.55 9.54
N ALA A 374 1.34 1.18 10.34
CA ALA A 374 1.15 -0.20 10.79
C ALA A 374 0.97 -1.15 9.60
N VAL A 375 0.15 -0.77 8.60
CA VAL A 375 -0.04 -1.54 7.38
C VAL A 375 1.28 -1.75 6.63
N VAL A 376 2.01 -0.66 6.34
CA VAL A 376 3.29 -0.75 5.61
C VAL A 376 4.30 -1.61 6.38
N GLY A 377 4.40 -1.42 7.71
CA GLY A 377 5.29 -2.20 8.56
C GLY A 377 4.92 -3.68 8.62
N ILE A 378 3.64 -4.02 8.80
CA ILE A 378 3.16 -5.40 8.87
C ILE A 378 3.31 -6.10 7.51
N VAL A 379 2.91 -5.45 6.41
CA VAL A 379 3.06 -6.01 5.06
C VAL A 379 4.54 -6.20 4.73
N GLY A 380 5.39 -5.21 5.00
CA GLY A 380 6.84 -5.31 4.80
C GLY A 380 7.45 -6.44 5.62
N TYR A 381 7.10 -6.54 6.91
CA TYR A 381 7.58 -7.61 7.78
C TYR A 381 7.12 -9.00 7.31
N THR A 382 5.83 -9.17 6.99
CA THR A 382 5.30 -10.46 6.53
C THR A 382 5.90 -10.90 5.21
N LEU A 383 6.15 -9.98 4.28
CA LEU A 383 6.88 -10.24 3.04
C LEU A 383 8.33 -10.67 3.30
N LEU A 384 9.03 -9.95 4.18
CA LEU A 384 10.39 -10.27 4.55
C LEU A 384 10.47 -11.65 5.22
N LEU A 385 9.55 -11.93 6.14
CA LEU A 385 9.44 -13.22 6.81
C LEU A 385 9.20 -14.35 5.80
N ARG A 386 8.24 -14.17 4.87
CA ARG A 386 7.98 -15.16 3.82
C ARG A 386 9.21 -15.42 2.97
N PHE A 387 9.86 -14.36 2.49
CA PHE A 387 11.05 -14.47 1.66
C PHE A 387 12.16 -15.26 2.38
N VAL A 388 12.39 -14.94 3.66
CA VAL A 388 13.38 -15.62 4.50
C VAL A 388 13.06 -17.11 4.72
N TYR A 389 11.78 -17.46 4.85
CA TYR A 389 11.41 -18.86 5.08
C TYR A 389 11.04 -19.62 3.80
N LEU A 390 11.02 -19.00 2.62
CA LEU A 390 10.45 -19.64 1.43
C LEU A 390 11.16 -20.95 1.06
N GLY A 391 12.50 -20.96 1.18
CA GLY A 391 13.35 -22.12 0.86
C GLY A 391 13.91 -22.87 2.08
N LEU A 392 13.43 -22.62 3.29
CA LEU A 392 13.97 -23.25 4.50
C LEU A 392 13.21 -24.52 4.95
N PRO A 393 11.87 -24.51 5.10
CA PRO A 393 11.14 -25.70 5.49
C PRO A 393 11.11 -26.70 4.35
N ASP A 394 11.23 -27.98 4.70
CA ASP A 394 10.96 -29.09 3.80
C ASP A 394 9.59 -28.94 3.13
N LEU A 395 9.48 -29.55 1.95
CA LEU A 395 8.22 -29.58 1.21
C LEU A 395 7.15 -30.35 2.00
N LEU A 396 5.94 -29.77 2.12
CA LEU A 396 4.79 -30.50 2.65
C LEU A 396 4.48 -31.69 1.75
N PRO A 397 3.92 -32.81 2.23
CA PRO A 397 3.65 -34.00 1.39
C PRO A 397 2.88 -33.74 0.09
N GLU A 398 2.06 -32.69 0.06
CA GLU A 398 1.30 -32.24 -1.11
C GLU A 398 2.17 -31.55 -2.17
N GLU A 399 3.25 -30.88 -1.78
CA GLU A 399 4.13 -30.14 -2.70
C GLU A 399 4.97 -31.08 -3.60
N PRO A 400 5.62 -32.17 -3.12
CA PRO A 400 6.27 -33.15 -3.98
C PRO A 400 5.28 -33.85 -4.92
N TYR A 401 4.02 -34.02 -4.49
CA TYR A 401 2.97 -34.58 -5.36
C TYR A 401 2.73 -33.68 -6.59
N TYR A 402 2.63 -32.35 -6.40
CA TYR A 402 2.51 -31.42 -7.52
C TYR A 402 3.83 -31.16 -8.25
N TRP A 403 4.97 -31.30 -7.58
CA TRP A 403 6.27 -31.30 -8.25
C TRP A 403 6.40 -32.50 -9.19
N ASN A 404 5.88 -33.67 -8.82
CA ASN A 404 5.80 -34.82 -9.73
C ASN A 404 4.97 -34.51 -10.99
N TYR A 405 3.93 -33.65 -10.88
CA TYR A 405 3.21 -33.17 -12.07
C TYR A 405 4.11 -32.31 -12.96
N ALA A 406 4.92 -31.44 -12.36
CA ALA A 406 5.88 -30.62 -13.10
C ALA A 406 6.96 -31.46 -13.83
N GLN A 407 7.34 -32.63 -13.28
CA GLN A 407 8.25 -33.57 -13.94
C GLN A 407 7.59 -34.37 -15.08
N HIS A 408 6.25 -34.45 -15.09
CA HIS A 408 5.46 -35.10 -16.13
C HIS A 408 4.43 -34.13 -16.73
N PRO A 409 4.86 -33.13 -17.53
CA PRO A 409 3.96 -32.13 -18.08
C PRO A 409 2.83 -32.76 -18.89
N SER A 410 1.60 -32.42 -18.52
CA SER A 410 0.36 -32.85 -19.19
C SER A 410 -0.60 -31.66 -19.32
N LEU A 411 -1.54 -31.75 -20.26
CA LEU A 411 -2.59 -30.74 -20.45
C LEU A 411 -3.65 -30.79 -19.33
N GLY A 412 -3.68 -31.88 -18.55
CA GLY A 412 -4.52 -32.06 -17.37
C GLY A 412 -4.05 -33.24 -16.53
N TYR A 413 -4.53 -33.31 -15.29
CA TYR A 413 -4.29 -34.43 -14.37
C TYR A 413 -5.62 -34.91 -13.77
N LEU A 414 -5.60 -36.11 -13.17
CA LEU A 414 -6.81 -36.75 -12.66
C LEU A 414 -7.53 -35.88 -11.60
N ASP A 415 -6.81 -35.34 -10.64
CA ASP A 415 -7.41 -34.61 -9.52
C ASP A 415 -7.40 -33.10 -9.73
N HIS A 416 -6.43 -32.52 -10.45
CA HIS A 416 -6.30 -31.08 -10.63
C HIS A 416 -5.89 -30.67 -12.06
N PRO A 417 -6.35 -29.49 -12.51
CA PRO A 417 -5.79 -28.78 -13.68
C PRO A 417 -4.29 -28.45 -13.57
N PRO A 418 -3.62 -28.11 -14.70
CA PRO A 418 -2.15 -28.12 -14.79
C PRO A 418 -1.43 -26.87 -14.25
N MET A 419 -2.14 -25.80 -13.84
CA MET A 419 -1.49 -24.52 -13.48
C MET A 419 -0.45 -24.64 -12.37
N VAL A 420 -0.70 -25.48 -11.35
CA VAL A 420 0.27 -25.70 -10.27
C VAL A 420 1.59 -26.28 -10.80
N ALA A 421 1.50 -27.23 -11.74
CA ALA A 421 2.66 -27.83 -12.37
C ALA A 421 3.45 -26.79 -13.17
N TRP A 422 2.75 -25.95 -13.96
CA TRP A 422 3.39 -24.90 -14.76
C TRP A 422 4.10 -23.85 -13.90
N LEU A 423 3.50 -23.46 -12.77
CA LEU A 423 4.12 -22.53 -11.83
C LEU A 423 5.37 -23.12 -11.16
N ILE A 424 5.32 -24.40 -10.79
CA ILE A 424 6.48 -25.11 -10.25
C ILE A 424 7.58 -25.20 -11.31
N THR A 425 7.27 -25.64 -12.53
CA THR A 425 8.23 -25.70 -13.64
C THR A 425 8.86 -24.34 -13.92
N ALA A 426 8.07 -23.27 -13.94
CA ALA A 426 8.59 -21.91 -14.13
C ALA A 426 9.55 -21.52 -12.99
N GLY A 427 9.19 -21.81 -11.74
CA GLY A 427 10.05 -21.53 -10.58
C GLY A 427 11.34 -22.35 -10.57
N THR A 428 11.27 -23.66 -10.78
CA THR A 428 12.46 -24.53 -10.77
C THR A 428 13.36 -24.32 -11.98
N SER A 429 12.82 -23.86 -13.12
CA SER A 429 13.65 -23.48 -14.28
C SER A 429 14.56 -22.28 -14.01
N VAL A 430 14.18 -21.39 -13.08
CA VAL A 430 14.93 -20.17 -12.74
C VAL A 430 15.82 -20.38 -11.52
N PHE A 431 15.31 -21.08 -10.50
CA PHE A 431 15.97 -21.20 -9.19
C PHE A 431 16.48 -22.63 -8.89
N GLY A 432 16.40 -23.54 -9.86
CA GLY A 432 16.74 -24.95 -9.71
C GLY A 432 15.66 -25.75 -8.95
N ASP A 433 15.86 -27.07 -8.87
CA ASP A 433 15.02 -27.99 -8.10
C ASP A 433 15.29 -27.85 -6.60
N THR A 434 14.89 -26.70 -6.05
CA THR A 434 14.99 -26.34 -4.63
C THR A 434 13.61 -26.05 -4.07
N GLU A 435 13.46 -26.07 -2.74
CA GLU A 435 12.23 -25.70 -2.04
C GLU A 435 11.78 -24.29 -2.44
N PHE A 436 12.75 -23.37 -2.58
CA PHE A 436 12.52 -22.02 -3.08
C PHE A 436 11.97 -22.03 -4.52
N GLY A 437 12.59 -22.80 -5.42
CA GLY A 437 12.16 -22.92 -6.81
C GLY A 437 10.73 -23.44 -6.93
N VAL A 438 10.36 -24.46 -6.15
CA VAL A 438 9.01 -25.03 -6.13
C VAL A 438 7.96 -24.00 -5.65
N ARG A 439 8.30 -23.16 -4.66
CA ARG A 439 7.37 -22.19 -4.05
C ARG A 439 7.37 -20.80 -4.70
N ALA A 440 8.33 -20.50 -5.57
CA ALA A 440 8.49 -19.18 -6.21
C ALA A 440 7.22 -18.73 -6.95
N GLY A 441 6.55 -19.65 -7.67
CA GLY A 441 5.30 -19.37 -8.38
C GLY A 441 4.16 -18.95 -7.43
N SER A 442 3.98 -19.65 -6.32
CA SER A 442 2.99 -19.29 -5.29
C SER A 442 3.27 -17.94 -4.65
N PHE A 443 4.55 -17.63 -4.41
CA PHE A 443 4.96 -16.33 -3.90
C PHE A 443 4.61 -15.20 -4.88
N LEU A 444 4.79 -15.41 -6.19
CA LEU A 444 4.35 -14.45 -7.22
C LEU A 444 2.83 -14.26 -7.23
N CYS A 445 2.07 -15.36 -7.10
CA CYS A 445 0.60 -15.29 -7.01
C CYS A 445 0.11 -14.45 -5.82
N TRP A 446 0.88 -14.39 -4.72
CA TRP A 446 0.54 -13.51 -3.61
C TRP A 446 0.57 -12.03 -3.99
N PHE A 447 1.56 -11.58 -4.76
CA PHE A 447 1.62 -10.18 -5.23
C PHE A 447 0.46 -9.85 -6.16
N ILE A 448 0.07 -10.80 -7.03
CA ILE A 448 -1.08 -10.65 -7.92
C ILE A 448 -2.37 -10.52 -7.09
N THR A 449 -2.54 -11.38 -6.09
CA THR A 449 -3.66 -11.34 -5.15
C THR A 449 -3.72 -10.00 -4.43
N ALA A 450 -2.61 -9.52 -3.87
CA ALA A 450 -2.52 -8.25 -3.18
C ALA A 450 -2.84 -7.06 -4.10
N ALA A 451 -2.32 -7.05 -5.32
CA ALA A 451 -2.54 -5.97 -6.30
C ALA A 451 -4.02 -5.87 -6.72
N PHE A 452 -4.65 -6.99 -7.04
CA PHE A 452 -6.08 -7.00 -7.38
C PHE A 452 -6.97 -6.70 -6.17
N SER A 453 -6.62 -7.19 -4.99
CA SER A 453 -7.35 -6.88 -3.75
C SER A 453 -7.28 -5.38 -3.42
N PHE A 454 -6.10 -4.77 -3.56
CA PHE A 454 -5.91 -3.33 -3.43
C PHE A 454 -6.77 -2.56 -4.44
N GLY A 455 -6.69 -2.94 -5.72
CA GLY A 455 -7.47 -2.30 -6.78
C GLY A 455 -8.98 -2.41 -6.56
N PHE A 456 -9.44 -3.58 -6.13
CA PHE A 456 -10.86 -3.87 -5.88
C PHE A 456 -11.39 -3.06 -4.69
N ALA A 457 -10.69 -3.11 -3.55
CA ALA A 457 -11.04 -2.36 -2.36
C ALA A 457 -11.00 -0.84 -2.60
N ARG A 458 -10.03 -0.33 -3.37
CA ARG A 458 -9.94 1.09 -3.74
C ARG A 458 -11.15 1.57 -4.54
N ASN A 459 -11.72 0.71 -5.39
CA ASN A 459 -12.86 1.09 -6.22
C ASN A 459 -14.18 1.09 -5.43
N LEU A 460 -14.33 0.11 -4.54
CA LEU A 460 -15.52 -0.03 -3.71
C LEU A 460 -15.56 1.00 -2.57
N TYR A 461 -14.41 1.34 -2.03
CA TYR A 461 -14.25 2.22 -0.87
C TYR A 461 -13.24 3.33 -1.19
N ASP A 462 -12.05 3.26 -0.60
CA ASP A 462 -11.02 4.29 -0.62
C ASP A 462 -9.61 3.67 -0.52
N LYS A 463 -8.58 4.52 -0.64
CA LYS A 463 -7.18 4.07 -0.62
C LYS A 463 -6.75 3.48 0.73
N GLU A 464 -7.25 3.99 1.85
CA GLU A 464 -6.90 3.47 3.17
C GLU A 464 -7.48 2.07 3.38
N SER A 465 -8.75 1.89 3.00
CA SER A 465 -9.41 0.58 2.99
C SER A 465 -8.66 -0.41 2.09
N ALA A 466 -8.16 0.05 0.94
CA ALA A 466 -7.35 -0.76 0.05
C ALA A 466 -6.02 -1.20 0.66
N LEU A 467 -5.30 -0.30 1.34
CA LEU A 467 -4.08 -0.65 2.08
C LEU A 467 -4.36 -1.69 3.17
N ARG A 468 -5.45 -1.51 3.95
CA ARG A 468 -5.85 -2.47 4.98
C ARG A 468 -6.22 -3.84 4.39
N SER A 469 -6.80 -3.89 3.19
CA SER A 469 -7.08 -5.16 2.51
C SER A 469 -5.80 -5.94 2.18
N VAL A 470 -4.73 -5.25 1.76
CA VAL A 470 -3.42 -5.87 1.50
C VAL A 470 -2.80 -6.39 2.80
N MET A 471 -2.94 -5.65 3.90
CA MET A 471 -2.53 -6.11 5.22
C MET A 471 -3.24 -7.41 5.60
N LEU A 472 -4.56 -7.50 5.41
CA LEU A 472 -5.33 -8.72 5.66
C LEU A 472 -4.84 -9.90 4.80
N VAL A 473 -4.59 -9.68 3.51
CA VAL A 473 -3.97 -10.68 2.62
C VAL A 473 -2.57 -11.10 3.09
N GLY A 474 -1.85 -10.22 3.80
CA GLY A 474 -0.54 -10.52 4.38
C GLY A 474 -0.60 -11.36 5.67
N ILE A 475 -1.58 -11.11 6.54
CA ILE A 475 -1.64 -11.67 7.91
C ILE A 475 -2.64 -12.81 8.08
N CYS A 476 -3.70 -12.89 7.27
CA CYS A 476 -4.70 -13.94 7.41
C CYS A 476 -4.06 -15.30 7.11
N PRO A 477 -4.23 -16.32 7.99
CA PRO A 477 -3.55 -17.61 7.85
C PRO A 477 -3.75 -18.27 6.48
N ALA A 478 -4.97 -18.18 5.91
CA ALA A 478 -5.29 -18.72 4.60
C ALA A 478 -4.40 -18.13 3.49
N PHE A 479 -4.40 -16.80 3.35
CA PHE A 479 -3.62 -16.09 2.33
C PHE A 479 -2.11 -16.15 2.59
N PHE A 480 -1.71 -16.38 3.84
CA PHE A 480 -0.33 -16.73 4.16
C PHE A 480 0.04 -18.09 3.56
N ALA A 481 -0.73 -19.13 3.85
CA ALA A 481 -0.49 -20.47 3.34
C ALA A 481 -0.50 -20.52 1.80
N PHE A 482 -1.50 -19.91 1.14
CA PHE A 482 -1.61 -19.93 -0.32
C PHE A 482 -0.49 -19.16 -1.03
N GLY A 483 0.10 -18.16 -0.38
CA GLY A 483 1.25 -17.44 -0.91
C GLY A 483 2.60 -18.03 -0.52
N PHE A 484 2.62 -19.14 0.24
CA PHE A 484 3.83 -19.78 0.75
C PHE A 484 4.03 -21.19 0.19
N PHE A 485 2.98 -22.02 0.20
CA PHE A 485 3.05 -23.39 -0.30
C PHE A 485 2.72 -23.50 -1.79
N ALA A 486 3.36 -24.44 -2.47
CA ALA A 486 3.12 -24.76 -3.89
C ALA A 486 1.81 -25.55 -4.11
N LEU A 487 0.68 -24.90 -3.84
CA LEU A 487 -0.66 -25.48 -3.96
C LEU A 487 -1.45 -24.87 -5.14
N PRO A 488 -2.42 -25.60 -5.73
CA PRO A 488 -3.29 -25.05 -6.78
C PRO A 488 -4.11 -23.83 -6.30
N ASP A 489 -4.30 -23.69 -4.98
CA ASP A 489 -5.01 -22.56 -4.37
C ASP A 489 -4.30 -21.21 -4.59
N ALA A 490 -2.98 -21.19 -4.75
CA ALA A 490 -2.21 -19.96 -4.93
C ALA A 490 -2.67 -19.16 -6.17
N SER A 491 -2.73 -19.84 -7.31
CA SER A 491 -3.17 -19.24 -8.58
C SER A 491 -4.68 -19.05 -8.66
N LEU A 492 -5.45 -19.91 -7.99
CA LEU A 492 -6.89 -19.76 -7.87
C LEU A 492 -7.25 -18.46 -7.15
N VAL A 493 -6.63 -18.18 -6.00
CA VAL A 493 -6.92 -16.98 -5.20
C VAL A 493 -6.49 -15.70 -5.94
N ALA A 494 -5.35 -15.74 -6.64
CA ALA A 494 -4.92 -14.64 -7.50
C ALA A 494 -5.93 -14.37 -8.63
N SER A 495 -6.41 -15.42 -9.28
CA SER A 495 -7.41 -15.36 -10.33
C SER A 495 -8.79 -14.91 -9.81
N TRP A 496 -9.16 -15.35 -8.62
CA TRP A 496 -10.41 -14.97 -7.96
C TRP A 496 -10.42 -13.48 -7.60
N ALA A 497 -9.33 -12.96 -7.00
CA ALA A 497 -9.16 -11.54 -6.74
C ALA A 497 -9.21 -10.70 -8.03
N GLY A 498 -8.55 -11.15 -9.09
CA GLY A 498 -8.60 -10.53 -10.41
C GLY A 498 -10.00 -10.53 -11.03
N ALA A 499 -10.71 -11.66 -10.95
CA ALA A 499 -12.08 -11.77 -11.44
C ALA A 499 -13.02 -10.81 -10.70
N LEU A 500 -12.93 -10.70 -9.38
CA LEU A 500 -13.72 -9.73 -8.59
C LEU A 500 -13.41 -8.28 -8.99
N PHE A 501 -12.13 -7.95 -9.18
CA PHE A 501 -11.71 -6.63 -9.67
C PHE A 501 -12.32 -6.30 -11.05
N PHE A 502 -12.22 -7.23 -12.01
CA PHE A 502 -12.76 -7.00 -13.35
C PHE A 502 -14.29 -7.02 -13.39
N LEU A 503 -14.96 -7.85 -12.59
CA LEU A 503 -16.41 -7.84 -12.43
C LEU A 503 -16.91 -6.51 -11.89
N GLU A 504 -16.23 -5.93 -10.89
CA GLU A 504 -16.54 -4.59 -10.38
C GLU A 504 -16.43 -3.55 -11.51
N ARG A 505 -15.33 -3.57 -12.27
CA ARG A 505 -15.11 -2.63 -13.39
C ARG A 505 -16.14 -2.80 -14.50
N ALA A 506 -16.55 -4.02 -14.81
CA ALA A 506 -17.54 -4.32 -15.83
C ALA A 506 -18.96 -3.94 -15.40
N LEU A 507 -19.38 -4.38 -14.21
CA LEU A 507 -20.78 -4.30 -13.77
C LEU A 507 -21.10 -2.97 -13.06
N LEU A 508 -20.19 -2.47 -12.22
CA LEU A 508 -20.40 -1.21 -11.49
C LEU A 508 -19.89 -0.01 -12.28
N ALA A 509 -18.64 -0.06 -12.75
CA ALA A 509 -18.02 1.04 -13.49
C ALA A 509 -18.34 1.04 -15.00
N GLN A 510 -19.05 0.03 -15.50
CA GLN A 510 -19.55 -0.06 -16.90
C GLN A 510 -18.43 0.02 -17.95
N ARG A 511 -17.24 -0.50 -17.63
CA ARG A 511 -16.07 -0.50 -18.51
C ARG A 511 -16.04 -1.76 -19.38
N ARG A 512 -16.15 -1.58 -20.70
CA ARG A 512 -16.19 -2.68 -21.68
C ARG A 512 -14.92 -3.54 -21.67
N TRP A 513 -13.75 -2.92 -21.54
CA TRP A 513 -12.46 -3.62 -21.55
C TRP A 513 -12.30 -4.60 -20.38
N ALA A 514 -13.03 -4.41 -19.28
CA ALA A 514 -12.91 -5.27 -18.10
C ALA A 514 -13.37 -6.71 -18.35
N TRP A 515 -14.27 -6.94 -19.32
CA TRP A 515 -14.71 -8.29 -19.70
C TRP A 515 -13.55 -9.15 -20.24
N TRP A 516 -12.55 -8.54 -20.88
CA TRP A 516 -11.37 -9.24 -21.37
C TRP A 516 -10.52 -9.77 -20.20
N GLY A 517 -10.25 -8.89 -19.23
CA GLY A 517 -9.55 -9.26 -17.99
C GLY A 517 -10.31 -10.33 -17.20
N LEU A 518 -11.64 -10.23 -17.15
CA LEU A 518 -12.48 -11.25 -16.52
C LEU A 518 -12.32 -12.62 -17.20
N GLY A 519 -12.40 -12.68 -18.52
CA GLY A 519 -12.21 -13.93 -19.27
C GLY A 519 -10.86 -14.59 -19.00
N ILE A 520 -9.79 -13.78 -18.94
CA ILE A 520 -8.44 -14.25 -18.59
C ILE A 520 -8.42 -14.81 -17.16
N CYS A 521 -8.93 -14.07 -16.17
CA CYS A 521 -8.94 -14.51 -14.78
C CYS A 521 -9.76 -15.79 -14.57
N ILE A 522 -10.94 -15.90 -15.19
CA ILE A 522 -11.75 -17.12 -15.10
C ILE A 522 -11.03 -18.29 -15.78
N GLY A 523 -10.48 -18.11 -16.99
CA GLY A 523 -9.74 -19.15 -17.69
C GLY A 523 -8.53 -19.65 -16.92
N VAL A 524 -7.67 -18.74 -16.44
CA VAL A 524 -6.49 -19.07 -15.60
C VAL A 524 -6.93 -19.74 -14.30
N GLY A 525 -7.98 -19.26 -13.63
CA GLY A 525 -8.46 -19.90 -12.41
C GLY A 525 -9.06 -21.28 -12.65
N MET A 526 -9.69 -21.53 -13.80
CA MET A 526 -10.16 -22.87 -14.18
C MET A 526 -9.00 -23.83 -14.47
N LEU A 527 -7.86 -23.30 -14.93
CA LEU A 527 -6.59 -24.05 -15.01
C LEU A 527 -5.95 -24.33 -13.64
N SER A 528 -6.50 -23.77 -12.56
CA SER A 528 -6.09 -24.05 -11.17
C SER A 528 -7.09 -24.96 -10.45
N LYS A 529 -8.35 -24.51 -10.31
CA LYS A 529 -9.45 -25.29 -9.74
C LYS A 529 -10.80 -24.87 -10.33
N TYR A 530 -11.68 -25.85 -10.52
CA TYR A 530 -13.02 -25.63 -11.07
C TYR A 530 -13.94 -24.78 -10.17
N THR A 531 -13.60 -24.59 -8.90
CA THR A 531 -14.40 -23.79 -7.95
C THR A 531 -14.55 -22.33 -8.37
N ILE A 532 -13.66 -21.78 -9.20
CA ILE A 532 -13.82 -20.41 -9.74
C ILE A 532 -15.11 -20.23 -10.55
N ALA A 533 -15.69 -21.31 -11.08
CA ALA A 533 -16.96 -21.26 -11.80
C ALA A 533 -18.12 -20.73 -10.93
N LEU A 534 -18.00 -20.79 -9.60
CA LEU A 534 -18.96 -20.18 -8.67
C LEU A 534 -19.07 -18.66 -8.84
N LEU A 535 -18.00 -17.97 -9.27
CA LEU A 535 -18.07 -16.55 -9.63
C LEU A 535 -18.91 -16.34 -10.90
N GLY A 536 -18.86 -17.27 -11.86
CA GLY A 536 -19.74 -17.26 -13.02
C GLY A 536 -21.21 -17.39 -12.63
N LEU A 537 -21.53 -18.33 -11.73
CA LEU A 537 -22.89 -18.48 -11.18
C LEU A 537 -23.35 -17.22 -10.44
N ALA A 538 -22.49 -16.65 -9.58
CA ALA A 538 -22.77 -15.40 -8.88
C ALA A 538 -23.00 -14.24 -9.86
N THR A 539 -22.25 -14.20 -10.97
CA THR A 539 -22.42 -13.20 -12.03
C THR A 539 -23.79 -13.32 -12.68
N LEU A 540 -24.22 -14.53 -13.06
CA LEU A 540 -25.54 -14.74 -13.66
C LEU A 540 -26.65 -14.28 -12.72
N ILE A 541 -26.59 -14.67 -11.44
CA ILE A 541 -27.57 -14.25 -10.42
C ILE A 541 -27.57 -12.72 -10.28
N TYR A 542 -26.39 -12.10 -10.20
CA TYR A 542 -26.27 -10.65 -10.11
C TYR A 542 -26.88 -9.93 -11.33
N LEU A 543 -26.64 -10.44 -12.55
CA LEU A 543 -27.24 -9.90 -13.78
C LEU A 543 -28.76 -9.94 -13.74
N PHE A 544 -29.36 -11.02 -13.21
CA PHE A 544 -30.82 -11.13 -13.08
C PHE A 544 -31.42 -10.18 -12.04
N ILE A 545 -30.69 -9.90 -10.95
CA ILE A 545 -31.18 -9.01 -9.89
C ILE A 545 -30.97 -7.53 -10.25
N ASP A 546 -29.80 -7.15 -10.79
CA ASP A 546 -29.49 -5.77 -11.16
C ASP A 546 -29.99 -5.45 -12.57
N ARG A 547 -31.17 -4.81 -12.66
CA ARG A 547 -31.80 -4.43 -13.93
C ARG A 547 -30.88 -3.66 -14.90
N LYS A 548 -29.95 -2.85 -14.38
CA LYS A 548 -28.99 -2.10 -15.21
C LYS A 548 -28.00 -3.03 -15.89
N SER A 549 -27.57 -4.09 -15.20
CA SER A 549 -26.60 -5.04 -15.72
C SER A 549 -27.20 -6.01 -16.74
N LEU A 550 -28.51 -6.23 -16.77
CA LEU A 550 -29.18 -7.01 -17.83
C LEU A 550 -28.87 -6.51 -19.25
N THR A 551 -28.55 -5.22 -19.39
CA THR A 551 -28.16 -4.64 -20.69
C THR A 551 -26.91 -5.31 -21.28
N TRP A 552 -26.03 -5.87 -20.45
CA TRP A 552 -24.84 -6.60 -20.90
C TRP A 552 -25.18 -7.90 -21.65
N LEU A 553 -26.30 -8.56 -21.36
CA LEU A 553 -26.73 -9.76 -22.07
C LEU A 553 -27.03 -9.51 -23.56
N ARG A 554 -27.27 -8.25 -23.95
CA ARG A 554 -27.49 -7.88 -25.36
C ARG A 554 -26.20 -7.53 -26.08
N ARG A 555 -25.07 -7.47 -25.37
CA ARG A 555 -23.80 -7.02 -25.93
C ARG A 555 -22.82 -8.18 -26.08
N PRO A 556 -21.85 -8.11 -27.00
CA PRO A 556 -20.91 -9.21 -27.23
C PRO A 556 -19.87 -9.38 -26.12
N GLU A 557 -19.57 -8.35 -25.32
CA GLU A 557 -18.42 -8.37 -24.40
C GLU A 557 -18.45 -9.50 -23.35
N PRO A 558 -19.58 -9.82 -22.67
CA PRO A 558 -19.64 -10.97 -21.76
C PRO A 558 -19.39 -12.30 -22.47
N TYR A 559 -19.86 -12.46 -23.71
CA TYR A 559 -19.64 -13.67 -24.50
C TYR A 559 -18.20 -13.81 -24.96
N ILE A 560 -17.52 -12.68 -25.24
CA ILE A 560 -16.07 -12.65 -25.48
C ILE A 560 -15.32 -13.11 -24.23
N ALA A 561 -15.73 -12.67 -23.04
CA ALA A 561 -15.12 -13.13 -21.79
C ALA A 561 -15.24 -14.66 -21.63
N VAL A 562 -16.43 -15.21 -21.91
CA VAL A 562 -16.66 -16.67 -21.90
C VAL A 562 -15.78 -17.36 -22.95
N PHE A 563 -15.72 -16.85 -24.17
CA PHE A 563 -14.88 -17.40 -25.23
C PHE A 563 -13.39 -17.43 -24.84
N ILE A 564 -12.85 -16.34 -24.28
CA ILE A 564 -11.47 -16.28 -23.79
C ILE A 564 -11.26 -17.30 -22.67
N ALA A 565 -12.16 -17.38 -21.70
CA ALA A 565 -12.06 -18.34 -20.61
C ALA A 565 -12.06 -19.79 -21.12
N THR A 566 -12.95 -20.11 -22.06
CA THR A 566 -13.01 -21.42 -22.71
C THR A 566 -11.75 -21.72 -23.51
N LEU A 567 -11.22 -20.76 -24.26
CA LEU A 567 -9.99 -20.94 -25.04
C LEU A 567 -8.80 -21.25 -24.13
N LEU A 568 -8.64 -20.52 -23.04
CA LEU A 568 -7.58 -20.77 -22.05
C LEU A 568 -7.78 -22.11 -21.33
N PHE A 569 -9.02 -22.49 -21.05
CA PHE A 569 -9.35 -23.76 -20.40
C PHE A 569 -9.35 -24.97 -21.35
N MET A 570 -9.27 -24.74 -22.67
CA MET A 570 -9.36 -25.76 -23.70
C MET A 570 -8.38 -26.93 -23.54
N PRO A 571 -7.12 -26.75 -23.10
CA PRO A 571 -6.21 -27.86 -22.86
C PRO A 571 -6.76 -28.91 -21.89
N VAL A 572 -7.45 -28.48 -20.83
CA VAL A 572 -8.05 -29.38 -19.83
C VAL A 572 -9.28 -30.09 -20.39
N ILE A 573 -10.07 -29.40 -21.22
CA ILE A 573 -11.21 -30.00 -21.93
C ILE A 573 -10.70 -31.10 -22.87
N TRP A 574 -9.68 -30.80 -23.67
CA TRP A 574 -9.07 -31.75 -24.60
C TRP A 574 -8.52 -32.97 -23.87
N TRP A 575 -7.75 -32.76 -22.80
CA TRP A 575 -7.23 -33.84 -21.99
C TRP A 575 -8.34 -34.74 -21.42
N ASN A 576 -9.41 -34.15 -20.90
CA ASN A 576 -10.55 -34.92 -20.40
C ASN A 576 -11.27 -35.68 -21.53
N PHE A 577 -11.39 -35.10 -22.71
CA PHE A 577 -11.99 -35.78 -23.86
C PHE A 577 -11.19 -37.03 -24.26
N GLU A 578 -9.85 -36.97 -24.23
CA GLU A 578 -8.98 -38.12 -24.49
C GLU A 578 -8.97 -39.15 -23.35
N ASN A 579 -9.32 -38.74 -22.13
CA ASN A 579 -9.26 -39.54 -20.91
C ASN A 579 -10.65 -39.77 -20.29
N ASP A 580 -11.68 -40.00 -21.12
CA ASP A 580 -13.03 -40.39 -20.69
C ASP A 580 -13.65 -39.53 -19.57
N TRP A 581 -13.35 -38.23 -19.56
CA TRP A 581 -13.81 -37.25 -18.57
C TRP A 581 -13.44 -37.60 -17.11
N LEU A 582 -12.35 -38.37 -16.92
CA LEU A 582 -11.92 -38.90 -15.63
C LEU A 582 -11.74 -37.82 -14.55
N SER A 583 -11.21 -36.63 -14.90
CA SER A 583 -10.99 -35.57 -13.90
C SER A 583 -12.29 -34.96 -13.40
N PHE A 584 -13.24 -34.69 -14.29
CA PHE A 584 -14.57 -34.21 -13.90
C PHE A 584 -15.34 -35.28 -13.10
N GLY A 585 -15.22 -36.55 -13.49
CA GLY A 585 -15.77 -37.68 -12.73
C GLY A 585 -15.17 -37.79 -11.33
N PHE A 586 -13.85 -37.64 -11.19
CA PHE A 586 -13.16 -37.64 -9.90
C PHE A 586 -13.68 -36.52 -8.97
N GLN A 587 -13.93 -35.34 -9.54
CA GLN A 587 -14.41 -34.16 -8.80
C GLN A 587 -15.90 -34.24 -8.42
N THR A 588 -16.70 -35.10 -9.07
CA THR A 588 -18.16 -35.19 -8.87
C THR A 588 -18.58 -36.53 -8.24
N THR A 589 -18.31 -37.65 -8.91
CA THR A 589 -18.89 -38.97 -8.60
C THR A 589 -18.36 -39.55 -7.30
N ARG A 590 -17.03 -39.55 -7.09
CA ARG A 590 -16.42 -40.09 -5.85
C ARG A 590 -16.77 -39.27 -4.60
N ARG A 591 -17.09 -37.98 -4.78
CA ARG A 591 -17.37 -37.07 -3.67
C ARG A 591 -18.81 -37.12 -3.20
N VAL A 592 -19.75 -37.35 -4.13
CA VAL A 592 -21.16 -37.55 -3.81
C VAL A 592 -21.42 -38.96 -3.25
N SER A 593 -20.61 -39.95 -3.63
CA SER A 593 -20.70 -41.33 -3.13
C SER A 593 -20.14 -41.55 -1.71
N SER A 594 -19.55 -40.53 -1.09
CA SER A 594 -19.11 -40.59 0.31
C SER A 594 -20.31 -40.73 1.27
N PRO A 595 -20.14 -41.35 2.45
CA PRO A 595 -21.21 -41.48 3.44
C PRO A 595 -21.80 -40.11 3.78
N THR A 596 -23.13 -40.00 3.80
CA THR A 596 -23.78 -38.73 4.11
C THR A 596 -23.58 -38.39 5.58
N SER A 597 -22.97 -37.25 5.86
CA SER A 597 -22.76 -36.73 7.21
C SER A 597 -23.06 -35.24 7.27
N PHE A 598 -23.74 -34.82 8.34
CA PHE A 598 -23.98 -33.40 8.59
C PHE A 598 -22.67 -32.76 9.09
N SER A 599 -22.15 -31.79 8.34
CA SER A 599 -20.80 -31.24 8.55
C SER A 599 -20.76 -29.70 8.58
N LEU A 600 -21.91 -29.02 8.65
CA LEU A 600 -21.97 -27.55 8.62
C LEU A 600 -21.10 -26.89 9.70
N HIS A 601 -20.96 -27.52 10.87
CA HIS A 601 -20.09 -27.05 11.94
C HIS A 601 -18.60 -27.06 11.53
N LEU A 602 -18.18 -28.00 10.69
CA LEU A 602 -16.83 -28.05 10.12
C LEU A 602 -16.62 -26.94 9.10
N LEU A 603 -17.63 -26.58 8.30
CA LEU A 603 -17.57 -25.42 7.42
C LEU A 603 -17.37 -24.13 8.23
N ILE A 604 -18.15 -23.94 9.30
CA ILE A 604 -18.02 -22.78 10.19
C ILE A 604 -16.63 -22.76 10.84
N GLY A 605 -16.16 -23.92 11.32
CA GLY A 605 -14.81 -24.09 11.87
C GLY A 605 -13.72 -23.74 10.85
N ALA A 606 -13.87 -24.17 9.60
CA ALA A 606 -12.93 -23.87 8.52
C ALA A 606 -12.89 -22.36 8.23
N ILE A 607 -14.04 -21.68 8.15
CA ILE A 607 -14.08 -20.23 7.97
C ILE A 607 -13.40 -19.51 9.15
N LEU A 608 -13.73 -19.89 10.38
CA LEU A 608 -13.11 -19.31 11.59
C LEU A 608 -11.59 -19.52 11.62
N PHE A 609 -11.10 -20.65 11.09
CA PHE A 609 -9.68 -20.91 10.98
C PHE A 609 -9.01 -20.07 9.87
N LEU A 610 -9.62 -20.01 8.69
CA LEU A 610 -9.06 -19.34 7.50
C LEU A 610 -8.94 -17.83 7.68
N ILE A 611 -9.98 -17.19 8.21
CA ILE A 611 -10.05 -15.71 8.36
C ILE A 611 -9.98 -15.24 9.81
N THR A 612 -9.77 -16.15 10.77
CA THR A 612 -9.82 -15.90 12.23
C THR A 612 -11.23 -15.55 12.76
N PRO A 613 -11.52 -15.73 14.06
CA PRO A 613 -12.79 -15.29 14.65
C PRO A 613 -13.06 -13.80 14.49
N VAL A 614 -12.00 -12.96 14.54
CA VAL A 614 -12.12 -11.51 14.36
C VAL A 614 -12.48 -11.18 12.92
N GLY A 615 -11.84 -11.82 11.93
CA GLY A 615 -12.18 -11.63 10.52
C GLY A 615 -13.58 -12.13 10.18
N ALA A 616 -14.00 -13.26 10.75
CA ALA A 616 -15.36 -13.77 10.58
C ALA A 616 -16.42 -12.82 11.16
N LEU A 617 -16.18 -12.25 12.34
CA LEU A 617 -17.07 -11.24 12.92
C LEU A 617 -17.13 -9.98 12.06
N ALA A 618 -15.99 -9.51 11.55
CA ALA A 618 -15.93 -8.35 10.67
C ALA A 618 -16.67 -8.60 9.33
N ALA A 619 -16.49 -9.78 8.73
CA ALA A 619 -17.20 -10.19 7.53
C ALA A 619 -18.72 -10.28 7.78
N PHE A 620 -19.13 -10.86 8.91
CA PHE A 620 -20.52 -10.91 9.33
C PHE A 620 -21.10 -9.49 9.48
N GLN A 621 -20.39 -8.59 10.18
CA GLN A 621 -20.82 -7.20 10.33
C GLN A 621 -20.94 -6.49 8.97
N ALA A 622 -19.96 -6.67 8.07
CA ALA A 622 -19.98 -6.05 6.74
C ALA A 622 -21.17 -6.52 5.88
N VAL A 623 -21.56 -7.78 5.98
CA VAL A 623 -22.69 -8.38 5.25
C VAL A 623 -24.04 -7.95 5.85
N PHE A 624 -24.18 -8.03 7.17
CA PHE A 624 -25.48 -7.94 7.85
C PHE A 624 -25.80 -6.57 8.44
N THR A 625 -24.81 -5.72 8.74
CA THR A 625 -25.11 -4.36 9.22
C THR A 625 -25.56 -3.48 8.06
N ARG A 626 -26.70 -2.80 8.22
CA ARG A 626 -27.16 -1.78 7.27
C ARG A 626 -26.27 -0.56 7.45
N THR A 627 -25.38 -0.29 6.49
CA THR A 627 -24.96 1.09 6.28
C THR A 627 -26.19 1.86 5.83
N VAL A 628 -26.77 2.64 6.74
CA VAL A 628 -27.84 3.60 6.42
C VAL A 628 -27.26 4.53 5.35
N PRO A 629 -27.86 4.63 4.15
CA PRO A 629 -27.46 5.68 3.22
C PRO A 629 -27.65 7.00 3.96
N GLY A 630 -26.58 7.76 4.16
CA GLY A 630 -26.72 9.14 4.64
C GLY A 630 -27.67 9.90 3.70
N ASN A 631 -28.25 11.00 4.19
CA ASN A 631 -29.16 11.90 3.45
C ASN A 631 -28.45 12.61 2.27
N GLY A 632 -27.88 11.83 1.35
CA GLY A 632 -27.21 12.28 0.14
C GLY A 632 -28.12 12.14 -1.07
N PRO A 633 -27.72 12.72 -2.22
CA PRO A 633 -28.50 12.68 -3.45
C PRO A 633 -28.83 11.24 -3.90
N ALA A 634 -30.00 11.05 -4.52
CA ALA A 634 -30.55 9.74 -4.91
C ALA A 634 -29.60 8.88 -5.78
N SER A 635 -28.73 9.53 -6.58
CA SER A 635 -27.69 8.86 -7.36
C SER A 635 -26.65 8.16 -6.48
N VAL A 636 -26.23 8.79 -5.38
CA VAL A 636 -25.25 8.23 -4.41
C VAL A 636 -25.86 7.04 -3.68
N ALA A 637 -27.12 7.15 -3.26
CA ALA A 637 -27.86 6.06 -2.62
C ALA A 637 -28.01 4.83 -3.55
N THR A 638 -28.28 5.08 -4.84
CA THR A 638 -28.42 4.00 -5.84
C THR A 638 -27.09 3.30 -6.09
N HIS A 639 -25.97 4.04 -6.18
CA HIS A 639 -24.64 3.46 -6.32
C HIS A 639 -24.21 2.65 -5.10
N ALA A 640 -24.48 3.13 -3.89
CA ALA A 640 -24.21 2.41 -2.64
C ALA A 640 -25.00 1.09 -2.56
N SER A 641 -26.27 1.11 -2.98
CA SER A 641 -27.11 -0.09 -3.04
C SER A 641 -26.56 -1.14 -4.02
N ARG A 642 -26.13 -0.74 -5.21
CA ARG A 642 -25.53 -1.65 -6.21
C ARG A 642 -24.20 -2.24 -5.75
N ARG A 643 -23.35 -1.46 -5.08
CA ARG A 643 -22.10 -1.94 -4.45
C ARG A 643 -22.40 -3.00 -3.40
N ARG A 644 -23.37 -2.74 -2.52
CA ARG A 644 -23.77 -3.71 -1.50
C ARG A 644 -24.33 -4.99 -2.12
N LEU A 645 -25.20 -4.88 -3.12
CA LEU A 645 -25.73 -6.04 -3.84
C LEU A 645 -24.60 -6.86 -4.46
N PHE A 646 -23.60 -6.20 -5.06
CA PHE A 646 -22.43 -6.86 -5.62
C PHE A 646 -21.70 -7.67 -4.53
N THR A 647 -21.31 -7.04 -3.42
CA THR A 647 -20.62 -7.73 -2.31
C THR A 647 -21.44 -8.90 -1.78
N LEU A 648 -22.76 -8.71 -1.57
CA LEU A 648 -23.64 -9.78 -1.09
C LEU A 648 -23.71 -10.96 -2.07
N CYS A 649 -23.89 -10.70 -3.37
CA CYS A 649 -23.96 -11.77 -4.36
C CYS A 649 -22.67 -12.58 -4.44
N TYR A 650 -21.51 -11.91 -4.55
CA TYR A 650 -20.22 -12.60 -4.73
C TYR A 650 -19.67 -13.25 -3.46
N THR A 651 -20.16 -12.87 -2.28
CA THR A 651 -19.85 -13.58 -1.02
C THR A 651 -20.86 -14.69 -0.71
N LEU A 652 -22.18 -14.41 -0.80
CA LEU A 652 -23.21 -15.36 -0.36
C LEU A 652 -23.43 -16.50 -1.35
N VAL A 653 -23.32 -16.28 -2.66
CA VAL A 653 -23.60 -17.34 -3.64
C VAL A 653 -22.63 -18.51 -3.50
N PRO A 654 -21.29 -18.32 -3.52
CA PRO A 654 -20.39 -19.46 -3.34
C PRO A 654 -20.49 -20.05 -1.92
N LEU A 655 -20.71 -19.21 -0.90
CA LEU A 655 -20.88 -19.68 0.49
C LEU A 655 -22.11 -20.58 0.64
N LEU A 656 -23.24 -20.24 0.00
CA LEU A 656 -24.46 -21.04 0.03
C LEU A 656 -24.28 -22.39 -0.67
N VAL A 657 -23.48 -22.46 -1.74
CA VAL A 657 -23.15 -23.72 -2.40
C VAL A 657 -22.40 -24.64 -1.44
N PHE A 658 -21.37 -24.14 -0.74
CA PHE A 658 -20.64 -24.94 0.25
C PHE A 658 -21.48 -25.25 1.48
N ALA A 659 -22.33 -24.34 1.93
CA ALA A 659 -23.26 -24.59 3.04
C ALA A 659 -24.24 -25.71 2.69
N ALA A 660 -24.84 -25.67 1.50
CA ALA A 660 -25.75 -26.71 1.02
C ALA A 660 -25.05 -28.06 0.86
N PHE A 661 -23.83 -28.07 0.33
CA PHE A 661 -22.99 -29.27 0.27
C PHE A 661 -22.69 -29.83 1.67
N SER A 662 -22.39 -28.95 2.63
CA SER A 662 -22.06 -29.31 4.02
C SER A 662 -23.23 -29.86 4.84
N LEU A 663 -24.45 -29.78 4.32
CA LEU A 663 -25.61 -30.43 4.95
C LEU A 663 -25.56 -31.96 4.83
N ARG A 664 -24.87 -32.48 3.81
CA ARG A 664 -24.84 -33.91 3.49
C ARG A 664 -23.44 -34.49 3.34
N HIS A 665 -22.41 -33.66 3.14
CA HIS A 665 -21.06 -34.11 2.84
C HIS A 665 -20.04 -33.25 3.60
N GLN A 666 -18.86 -33.78 3.91
CA GLN A 666 -17.80 -32.99 4.56
C GLN A 666 -17.04 -32.12 3.55
N PRO A 667 -16.97 -30.79 3.71
CA PRO A 667 -16.14 -29.94 2.86
C PRO A 667 -14.67 -30.05 3.26
N ASN A 668 -13.76 -29.99 2.28
CA ASN A 668 -12.34 -29.80 2.56
C ASN A 668 -12.03 -28.32 2.81
N LEU A 669 -11.11 -28.05 3.73
CA LEU A 669 -10.76 -26.70 4.17
C LEU A 669 -10.26 -25.81 3.01
N ASN A 670 -9.54 -26.38 2.05
CA ASN A 670 -9.04 -25.65 0.88
C ASN A 670 -10.12 -25.27 -0.14
N TRP A 671 -11.31 -25.90 -0.12
CA TRP A 671 -12.35 -25.56 -1.10
C TRP A 671 -12.99 -24.20 -0.84
N THR A 672 -13.09 -23.83 0.44
CA THR A 672 -13.61 -22.54 0.88
C THR A 672 -12.52 -21.48 0.99
N GLY A 673 -11.27 -21.81 0.65
CA GLY A 673 -10.14 -20.89 0.74
C GLY A 673 -10.31 -19.55 0.00
N PRO A 674 -10.86 -19.54 -1.24
CA PRO A 674 -11.08 -18.30 -2.00
C PRO A 674 -12.26 -17.42 -1.55
N LEU A 675 -13.16 -17.95 -0.70
CA LEU A 675 -14.31 -17.22 -0.16
C LEU A 675 -13.87 -16.20 0.90
#